data_AF-A0A9X0CGX7-F1
#
_entry.id   AF-A0A9X0CGX7-F1
#
_cell.length_a   1.000
_cell.length_b   1.000
_cell.length_c   1.000
_cell.angle_alpha   90.00
_cell.angle_beta   90.00
_cell.angle_gamma   90.00
#
_symmetry.space_group_name_H-M   'P 1'
#
loop_
_entity.id
_entity.type
_entity.pdbx_description
1 polymer ?
#
loop_
_entity_poly.entity_id
_entity_poly.type
_entity_poly.pdbx_seq_one_letter_code
_entity_poly.pdbx_strand_id
1 'polypeptide(L)'
;MADRPEENGLSDREGKEGEQRPVSGRSKGSADSKKSIQDAVSKLTVNALKEFRLSDPSDVDTVITGAESEGLVPTATLTQDIPTFDPQGAPGAQTLLSEGISESGEDAREDEIGGDEGEDGDEDLSDEESGSDGESDMVVLDPDHPLMVRFQAAYKSHLLKQQEKVHLELRELTEDLKTKKREREELGVQLYGVQQELARQQMLLEKEHDNFNSENQLRQQCEQLLDETKELHEKTSQDVNHQRKQAKELRTEVENLAARLHYMEEAKEDVRADIAVMRRAAEKADTEVTKAETDKKKQDLLVDRLTQTVDRLREEIDMFETQCSAQLEETKVAQKALSEATTEIEALQLERKQLMQQWYSSLIGMRRRDEAFAAMQEALSLQRQRIQAIETEIEGYRKSISKAQEQNEQITLMHNKIEADISMVKKLIAVSRNKQDVLKTEYSKYTRTLHETEQHLNRAETEVTLKENEITALRKQIEREFMEKIKLEDNIMEKMRSQLTLDKAAQYTKKMTDKLRRRATELESSVAEVENEISRDVLDISNTTIRVRQLQDVMDNLNDEIHQKNATISKIEGEIVKRNAIIERKQSTIDQYNKRIDQMKSKDGGEEIGPLELQIHTLQKQIEARLNEITELQQFWLRNQSELVKTLKDVQKQSEDMEYLKKQYTILLQKKLRIEGEINSHNNEMQDIERNVRSMQNDMTKLNTLITKESGLREALQQGTVLMESDFIQALKQVEGESIGMQNQIDALKEEKERLLNSLVEAERQIMLWEKKTQLAREAKNAVDLEYGQGEIRAMKAEIHRMEVRYSQLMRQQEKMIQDMEKSVVRREVIITRGDAQAKMGKVTNTKGTFQKKLAEMKKKIKQTNQDANACDTDIQVLREKQMSVSHDLEEKQTTCQQLQTSADELEVQIDTLSEERQRNLADIVAKQQS
;
A
#
# COMPACT_ATOMS: atom_id res chain seq x y z
N MET A 1 1.61 -42.16 -82.32
CA MET A 1 0.51 -41.64 -83.17
C MET A 1 -0.22 -40.56 -82.39
N ALA A 2 -0.91 -39.66 -83.08
CA ALA A 2 -1.80 -38.66 -82.49
C ALA A 2 -3.16 -39.32 -82.08
N ASP A 3 -4.18 -38.65 -81.51
CA ASP A 3 -4.51 -37.21 -81.56
C ASP A 3 -5.33 -36.69 -80.34
N ARG A 4 -5.67 -35.38 -80.37
CA ARG A 4 -6.59 -34.64 -79.46
C ARG A 4 -8.08 -34.73 -79.95
N PRO A 5 -9.13 -34.00 -79.47
CA PRO A 5 -9.29 -32.91 -78.44
C PRO A 5 -10.52 -33.14 -77.47
N GLU A 6 -11.30 -32.23 -76.84
CA GLU A 6 -11.44 -30.73 -76.71
C GLU A 6 -12.18 -30.36 -75.37
N GLU A 7 -12.76 -29.15 -75.23
CA GLU A 7 -13.56 -28.61 -74.08
C GLU A 7 -15.11 -28.80 -74.28
N ASN A 8 -16.11 -28.27 -73.54
CA ASN A 8 -16.32 -27.23 -72.49
C ASN A 8 -17.69 -27.50 -71.75
N GLY A 9 -18.32 -26.70 -70.87
CA GLY A 9 -18.08 -25.37 -70.26
C GLY A 9 -19.37 -24.72 -69.65
N LEU A 10 -19.23 -23.61 -68.89
CA LEU A 10 -20.24 -22.55 -68.58
C LEU A 10 -21.47 -22.89 -67.65
N SER A 11 -21.67 -22.29 -66.45
CA SER A 11 -22.17 -20.93 -66.05
C SER A 11 -23.73 -20.78 -66.07
N ASP A 12 -24.44 -19.98 -65.24
CA ASP A 12 -24.08 -18.87 -64.33
C ASP A 12 -25.18 -18.53 -63.27
N ARG A 13 -24.85 -17.71 -62.25
CA ARG A 13 -25.66 -16.70 -61.49
C ARG A 13 -26.86 -16.95 -60.51
N GLU A 14 -26.75 -16.26 -59.36
CA GLU A 14 -27.70 -15.34 -58.61
C GLU A 14 -29.19 -15.71 -58.36
N GLY A 15 -29.86 -15.34 -57.24
CA GLY A 15 -29.46 -14.62 -56.01
C GLY A 15 -30.67 -14.11 -55.14
N LYS A 16 -30.39 -13.43 -54.00
CA LYS A 16 -31.30 -12.65 -53.11
C LYS A 16 -32.33 -13.41 -52.24
N GLU A 17 -32.34 -13.30 -50.90
CA GLU A 17 -32.74 -12.21 -49.95
C GLU A 17 -34.23 -12.21 -49.57
N GLY A 18 -34.54 -12.13 -48.27
CA GLY A 18 -35.92 -12.03 -47.75
C GLY A 18 -36.06 -12.37 -46.25
N GLU A 19 -36.08 -11.35 -45.39
CA GLU A 19 -36.37 -11.49 -43.96
C GLU A 19 -37.89 -11.57 -43.68
N GLN A 20 -38.32 -12.27 -42.62
CA GLN A 20 -38.82 -11.63 -41.37
C GLN A 20 -39.40 -12.62 -40.35
N ARG A 21 -39.31 -12.23 -39.07
CA ARG A 21 -39.94 -12.81 -37.87
C ARG A 21 -41.39 -12.26 -37.73
N PRO A 22 -42.33 -12.76 -36.87
CA PRO A 22 -42.11 -12.76 -35.41
C PRO A 22 -42.98 -13.64 -34.44
N VAL A 23 -42.60 -13.57 -33.15
CA VAL A 23 -43.47 -13.43 -31.95
C VAL A 23 -44.22 -14.63 -31.29
N SER A 24 -43.82 -14.88 -30.03
CA SER A 24 -44.61 -15.23 -28.82
C SER A 24 -45.38 -16.56 -28.67
N GLY A 25 -44.96 -17.33 -27.67
CA GLY A 25 -45.78 -18.27 -26.88
C GLY A 25 -45.16 -18.48 -25.49
N ARG A 26 -45.95 -18.47 -24.40
CA ARG A 26 -45.46 -18.42 -23.00
C ARG A 26 -46.24 -19.38 -22.09
N SER A 27 -45.62 -19.88 -21.01
CA SER A 27 -46.22 -20.25 -19.69
C SER A 27 -46.31 -21.74 -19.24
N LYS A 28 -45.55 -22.05 -18.17
CA LYS A 28 -45.85 -22.91 -16.97
C LYS A 28 -45.94 -24.45 -17.02
N GLY A 29 -45.56 -25.07 -15.89
CA GLY A 29 -45.77 -26.48 -15.50
C GLY A 29 -44.45 -27.29 -15.42
N SER A 30 -43.77 -27.57 -14.31
CA SER A 30 -44.08 -27.76 -12.87
C SER A 30 -44.46 -29.20 -12.46
N ALA A 31 -43.53 -29.92 -11.82
CA ALA A 31 -43.79 -31.15 -11.04
C ALA A 31 -42.63 -31.48 -10.06
N ASP A 32 -42.92 -31.61 -8.77
CA ASP A 32 -42.01 -32.08 -7.71
C ASP A 32 -42.03 -33.62 -7.55
N SER A 33 -41.07 -34.21 -6.81
CA SER A 33 -41.41 -35.16 -5.71
C SER A 33 -40.22 -35.62 -4.84
N LYS A 34 -40.45 -35.70 -3.50
CA LYS A 34 -39.74 -36.48 -2.46
C LYS A 34 -38.30 -36.01 -2.11
N LYS A 35 -37.87 -35.78 -0.86
CA LYS A 35 -38.18 -36.28 0.52
C LYS A 35 -37.71 -37.74 0.78
N SER A 36 -37.17 -38.13 1.94
CA SER A 36 -37.15 -37.48 3.27
C SER A 36 -36.09 -38.02 4.25
N ILE A 37 -35.66 -37.17 5.21
CA ILE A 37 -35.46 -37.46 6.66
C ILE A 37 -34.40 -38.52 7.10
N GLN A 38 -33.23 -38.01 7.53
CA GLN A 38 -32.77 -37.93 8.94
C GLN A 38 -32.49 -39.21 9.77
N ASP A 39 -31.28 -39.26 10.36
CA ASP A 39 -31.02 -39.78 11.72
C ASP A 39 -29.87 -38.98 12.39
N ALA A 40 -29.60 -39.16 13.69
CA ALA A 40 -28.95 -38.13 14.53
C ALA A 40 -27.87 -38.62 15.52
N VAL A 41 -26.92 -37.72 15.82
CA VAL A 41 -26.19 -37.55 17.11
C VAL A 41 -25.56 -38.82 17.70
N SER A 42 -24.24 -39.00 17.60
CA SER A 42 -23.23 -38.37 18.49
C SER A 42 -21.78 -38.55 17.94
N LYS A 43 -20.65 -38.08 18.51
CA LYS A 43 -20.29 -37.39 19.77
C LYS A 43 -19.21 -36.30 19.51
N LEU A 44 -18.95 -35.48 20.54
CA LEU A 44 -17.66 -34.90 21.00
C LEU A 44 -16.37 -35.24 20.20
N THR A 45 -15.41 -34.33 19.94
CA THR A 45 -15.34 -32.84 20.00
C THR A 45 -13.99 -32.39 19.39
N VAL A 46 -13.96 -31.41 18.48
CA VAL A 46 -12.89 -30.39 18.38
C VAL A 46 -13.48 -29.05 17.94
N ASN A 47 -13.06 -28.00 18.63
CA ASN A 47 -13.33 -26.56 18.55
C ASN A 47 -13.90 -25.92 17.26
N ALA A 48 -14.68 -24.85 17.47
CA ALA A 48 -15.03 -23.85 16.47
C ALA A 48 -13.76 -23.15 15.90
N LEU A 49 -13.69 -22.68 14.65
CA LEU A 49 -14.55 -21.74 13.91
C LEU A 49 -14.56 -20.29 14.46
N LYS A 50 -14.10 -19.38 13.59
CA LYS A 50 -14.43 -17.95 13.45
C LYS A 50 -13.95 -16.92 14.50
N GLU A 51 -13.01 -16.11 13.99
CA GLU A 51 -13.12 -14.64 13.80
C GLU A 51 -12.67 -13.64 14.88
N PHE A 52 -11.97 -12.63 14.33
CA PHE A 52 -11.68 -11.29 14.83
C PHE A 52 -10.56 -11.05 15.89
N ARG A 53 -9.77 -10.01 15.58
CA ARG A 53 -8.77 -9.30 16.41
C ARG A 53 -7.54 -10.10 16.87
N LEU A 54 -6.52 -10.06 16.01
CA LEU A 54 -5.19 -9.60 16.43
C LEU A 54 -4.84 -8.34 15.64
N SER A 55 -4.24 -7.36 16.31
CA SER A 55 -3.79 -6.09 15.73
C SER A 55 -2.60 -5.58 16.54
N ASP A 56 -1.47 -6.27 16.37
CA ASP A 56 -0.13 -5.71 16.50
C ASP A 56 0.17 -4.81 15.28
N PRO A 57 1.23 -3.97 15.29
CA PRO A 57 2.34 -3.93 16.24
C PRO A 57 2.60 -2.57 16.90
N SER A 58 3.59 -2.59 17.80
CA SER A 58 4.30 -1.45 18.36
C SER A 58 5.24 -0.76 17.35
N ASP A 59 5.90 0.29 17.86
CA ASP A 59 7.01 1.04 17.28
C ASP A 59 8.18 0.18 16.77
N VAL A 60 8.93 0.73 15.80
CA VAL A 60 10.40 0.60 15.70
C VAL A 60 10.99 1.94 15.24
N ASP A 61 12.14 2.30 15.78
CA ASP A 61 12.91 3.53 15.58
C ASP A 61 13.33 3.83 14.12
N THR A 62 13.77 5.07 13.89
CA THR A 62 14.87 5.34 12.93
C THR A 62 15.71 6.53 13.42
N VAL A 63 17.03 6.36 13.51
CA VAL A 63 17.97 7.33 14.10
C VAL A 63 19.25 7.45 13.25
N ILE A 64 19.61 8.70 12.91
CA ILE A 64 20.93 9.20 12.43
C ILE A 64 21.46 8.73 11.06
N THR A 65 21.47 9.67 10.09
CA THR A 65 22.62 10.33 9.39
C THR A 65 22.00 11.40 8.47
N GLY A 66 22.48 12.65 8.29
CA GLY A 66 23.83 13.19 8.11
C GLY A 66 24.14 13.28 6.59
N ALA A 67 24.51 14.39 5.94
CA ALA A 67 24.64 15.82 6.26
C ALA A 67 24.01 16.65 5.08
N GLU A 68 24.07 17.98 4.87
CA GLU A 68 25.13 18.99 4.96
C GLU A 68 24.53 20.39 4.57
N SER A 69 25.36 21.44 4.36
CA SER A 69 25.03 22.77 3.77
C SER A 69 24.72 23.98 4.70
N GLU A 70 25.62 24.96 4.60
CA GLU A 70 25.60 26.43 4.77
C GLU A 70 24.25 27.17 4.99
N GLY A 71 24.17 28.31 5.71
CA GLY A 71 25.19 29.05 6.48
C GLY A 71 25.11 30.59 6.35
N LEU A 72 24.65 31.31 7.40
CA LEU A 72 24.72 32.79 7.51
C LEU A 72 24.55 33.26 8.98
N VAL A 73 25.06 34.45 9.33
CA VAL A 73 25.36 34.88 10.72
C VAL A 73 25.20 36.43 10.86
N PRO A 74 25.35 37.08 12.04
CA PRO A 74 24.33 37.31 13.09
C PRO A 74 23.89 38.78 13.26
N THR A 75 22.79 39.02 14.00
CA THR A 75 22.56 40.14 14.96
C THR A 75 21.12 40.05 15.52
N ALA A 76 20.74 40.54 16.70
CA ALA A 76 21.49 41.08 17.84
C ALA A 76 20.78 40.74 19.18
N THR A 77 21.48 40.97 20.30
CA THR A 77 20.99 40.80 21.68
C THR A 77 19.82 41.72 22.06
N LEU A 78 18.82 41.18 22.78
CA LEU A 78 18.28 41.85 23.98
C LEU A 78 17.53 40.89 24.92
N THR A 79 18.10 40.65 26.11
CA THR A 79 17.41 40.09 27.28
C THR A 79 17.83 40.94 28.48
N GLN A 80 16.87 41.62 29.12
CA GLN A 80 17.14 42.39 30.34
C GLN A 80 16.85 41.55 31.57
N ASP A 81 17.90 41.11 32.24
CA ASP A 81 17.86 40.93 33.69
C ASP A 81 17.90 42.31 34.37
N ILE A 82 17.14 42.49 35.45
CA ILE A 82 17.47 43.40 36.55
C ILE A 82 16.69 42.96 37.82
N PRO A 83 17.25 43.09 39.04
CA PRO A 83 17.00 42.10 40.08
C PRO A 83 16.31 42.63 41.35
N THR A 84 16.00 41.71 42.26
CA THR A 84 15.85 41.99 43.70
C THR A 84 17.11 42.61 44.30
N PHE A 85 16.96 43.55 45.23
CA PHE A 85 18.04 44.01 46.11
C PHE A 85 17.54 44.52 47.47
N ASP A 86 18.42 44.48 48.48
CA ASP A 86 18.13 44.77 49.89
C ASP A 86 17.93 46.26 50.24
N PRO A 87 17.24 46.55 51.37
CA PRO A 87 17.33 47.79 52.11
C PRO A 87 18.15 47.64 53.41
N GLN A 88 19.46 47.98 53.41
CA GLN A 88 20.21 48.28 54.64
C GLN A 88 21.22 49.42 54.41
N GLY A 89 21.19 50.43 55.29
CA GLY A 89 22.05 51.62 55.23
C GLY A 89 21.63 52.70 56.24
N ALA A 90 22.22 52.68 57.43
CA ALA A 90 22.06 53.67 58.52
C ALA A 90 22.96 54.92 58.26
N PRO A 91 23.06 55.97 59.14
CA PRO A 91 22.57 56.06 60.54
C PRO A 91 22.04 57.44 61.02
N GLY A 92 21.57 57.50 62.29
CA GLY A 92 21.63 58.72 63.12
C GLY A 92 20.55 58.89 64.20
N ALA A 93 20.94 58.78 65.50
CA ALA A 93 20.31 59.35 66.73
C ALA A 93 18.79 59.12 67.00
N GLN A 94 18.29 58.79 68.20
CA GLN A 94 18.76 58.54 69.59
C GLN A 94 17.67 57.63 70.23
N THR A 95 17.94 56.53 70.96
CA THR A 95 18.18 56.43 72.43
C THR A 95 17.33 57.38 73.31
N LEU A 96 16.70 56.97 74.42
CA LEU A 96 16.79 55.73 75.22
C LEU A 96 15.49 55.50 76.04
N LEU A 97 15.48 54.46 76.88
CA LEU A 97 14.39 54.02 77.78
C LEU A 97 14.63 54.44 79.25
N SER A 98 13.63 54.11 80.09
CA SER A 98 13.70 53.72 81.53
C SER A 98 14.09 54.74 82.62
N GLU A 99 13.18 54.85 83.62
CA GLU A 99 13.41 54.94 85.08
C GLU A 99 14.23 56.14 85.66
N GLY A 100 13.92 56.71 86.83
CA GLY A 100 12.92 56.45 87.88
C GLY A 100 13.48 56.83 89.27
N ILE A 101 12.63 56.99 90.31
CA ILE A 101 13.00 57.06 91.76
C ILE A 101 13.68 58.41 92.19
N SER A 102 13.52 59.03 93.38
CA SER A 102 12.76 58.77 94.63
C SER A 102 12.26 60.07 95.34
N GLU A 103 11.37 59.88 96.35
CA GLU A 103 11.21 60.64 97.63
C GLU A 103 10.86 62.16 97.60
N SER A 104 10.12 62.74 98.55
CA SER A 104 9.44 62.28 99.79
C SER A 104 8.03 62.95 99.87
N GLY A 105 6.98 62.42 100.52
CA GLY A 105 6.78 62.33 101.99
C GLY A 105 6.24 63.66 102.56
N GLU A 106 5.21 63.76 103.42
CA GLU A 106 4.33 62.78 104.14
C GLU A 106 2.95 63.45 104.42
N ASP A 107 1.95 62.70 104.92
CA ASP A 107 0.90 63.01 105.94
C ASP A 107 0.23 64.42 106.11
N ALA A 108 -0.94 64.59 106.74
CA ALA A 108 -2.13 63.75 107.01
C ALA A 108 -3.27 64.61 107.65
N ARG A 109 -4.53 64.14 107.53
CA ARG A 109 -5.73 64.36 108.40
C ARG A 109 -6.26 65.78 108.75
N GLU A 110 -7.58 65.91 108.52
CA GLU A 110 -8.67 66.40 109.40
C GLU A 110 -8.38 67.28 110.64
N ASP A 111 -9.16 68.37 110.75
CA ASP A 111 -9.85 68.97 111.93
C ASP A 111 -9.10 69.13 113.29
N GLU A 112 -9.28 70.20 114.08
CA GLU A 112 -10.54 70.91 114.38
C GLU A 112 -10.32 72.40 114.80
N ILE A 113 -11.29 72.99 115.51
CA ILE A 113 -11.52 74.44 115.73
C ILE A 113 -10.82 75.00 116.98
N GLY A 114 -10.27 76.23 116.90
CA GLY A 114 -10.57 77.27 117.91
C GLY A 114 -9.43 78.06 118.57
N GLY A 115 -9.38 79.37 118.28
CA GLY A 115 -8.74 80.42 119.11
C GLY A 115 -7.19 80.43 119.12
N ASP A 116 -6.55 81.43 119.73
CA ASP A 116 -6.91 82.84 119.99
C ASP A 116 -5.62 83.62 120.32
N GLU A 117 -5.63 84.96 120.17
CA GLU A 117 -4.54 85.91 120.54
C GLU A 117 -3.17 85.68 119.82
N GLY A 118 -2.31 86.68 119.59
CA GLY A 118 -2.37 88.12 119.78
C GLY A 118 -0.99 88.78 119.52
N GLU A 119 -0.95 90.12 119.43
CA GLU A 119 0.22 90.98 119.72
C GLU A 119 1.49 90.89 118.78
N ASP A 120 2.21 91.98 118.45
CA ASP A 120 1.94 93.41 118.69
C ASP A 120 2.69 94.39 117.74
N GLY A 121 2.31 95.67 117.80
CA GLY A 121 3.12 96.84 117.41
C GLY A 121 2.76 97.53 116.06
N ASP A 122 2.62 98.87 115.98
CA ASP A 122 2.67 99.90 117.05
C ASP A 122 2.08 101.27 116.58
N GLU A 123 2.04 102.27 117.47
CA GLU A 123 1.83 103.73 117.27
C GLU A 123 0.42 104.30 116.92
N ASP A 124 -0.49 104.24 117.90
CA ASP A 124 -1.06 105.37 118.72
C ASP A 124 -1.50 106.77 118.13
N LEU A 125 -2.35 107.46 118.93
CA LEU A 125 -2.68 108.90 119.04
C LEU A 125 -3.78 109.61 118.20
N SER A 126 -4.90 109.89 118.91
CA SER A 126 -5.50 111.23 119.18
C SER A 126 -6.67 111.83 118.35
N ASP A 127 -7.48 112.61 119.10
CA ASP A 127 -8.59 113.57 118.81
C ASP A 127 -9.83 113.04 118.04
N GLU A 128 -11.07 113.07 118.58
CA GLU A 128 -11.94 114.19 119.03
C GLU A 128 -12.53 115.03 117.86
N GLU A 129 -13.76 115.59 117.91
CA GLU A 129 -14.67 115.89 119.02
C GLU A 129 -16.16 115.92 118.55
N SER A 130 -17.12 115.91 119.49
CA SER A 130 -18.53 116.38 119.40
C SER A 130 -19.50 115.79 118.33
N GLY A 131 -20.79 115.54 118.61
CA GLY A 131 -21.58 115.76 119.84
C GLY A 131 -22.66 116.85 119.69
N SER A 132 -23.93 116.49 119.92
CA SER A 132 -25.01 117.43 120.25
C SER A 132 -26.20 116.70 120.86
N ASP A 133 -26.38 116.83 122.18
CA ASP A 133 -27.52 116.29 122.94
C ASP A 133 -28.83 117.06 122.71
N GLY A 134 -29.94 116.54 123.26
CA GLY A 134 -31.24 117.21 123.20
C GLY A 134 -32.40 116.50 123.92
N GLU A 135 -32.23 116.11 125.19
CA GLU A 135 -33.34 115.62 126.02
C GLU A 135 -34.28 116.74 126.54
N SER A 136 -35.42 116.29 127.08
CA SER A 136 -36.31 116.94 128.08
C SER A 136 -37.58 117.71 127.65
N ASP A 137 -38.67 117.24 128.27
CA ASP A 137 -39.88 117.88 128.80
C ASP A 137 -40.82 118.84 128.03
N MET A 138 -42.07 118.38 128.00
CA MET A 138 -43.30 119.09 128.44
C MET A 138 -43.54 120.56 128.08
N VAL A 139 -44.50 120.76 127.17
CA VAL A 139 -45.76 121.43 127.57
C VAL A 139 -46.94 120.56 127.16
N VAL A 140 -47.41 119.71 128.07
CA VAL A 140 -48.72 119.05 127.97
C VAL A 140 -49.78 120.08 128.37
N LEU A 141 -50.85 120.24 127.57
CA LEU A 141 -52.04 120.94 128.07
C LEU A 141 -52.59 120.13 129.25
N ASP A 142 -52.83 120.82 130.38
CA ASP A 142 -53.19 120.22 131.67
C ASP A 142 -54.14 119.02 131.54
N PRO A 143 -53.97 117.93 132.32
CA PRO A 143 -54.81 116.73 132.19
C PRO A 143 -56.32 116.99 132.27
N ASP A 144 -56.73 118.03 133.02
CA ASP A 144 -58.13 118.46 133.18
C ASP A 144 -58.59 119.49 132.13
N HIS A 145 -57.77 119.82 131.12
CA HIS A 145 -58.14 120.78 130.07
C HIS A 145 -59.31 120.24 129.23
N PRO A 146 -60.43 120.97 129.06
CA PRO A 146 -61.69 120.42 128.52
C PRO A 146 -61.62 119.74 127.15
N LEU A 147 -60.63 120.07 126.32
CA LEU A 147 -60.42 119.45 125.00
C LEU A 147 -59.72 118.08 125.05
N MET A 148 -59.03 117.72 126.14
CA MET A 148 -58.21 116.50 126.23
C MET A 148 -58.99 115.23 126.63
N VAL A 149 -60.14 115.39 127.31
CA VAL A 149 -60.92 114.28 127.90
C VAL A 149 -61.30 113.19 126.88
N ARG A 150 -61.67 113.58 125.65
CA ARG A 150 -62.01 112.64 124.56
C ARG A 150 -60.81 111.80 124.11
N PHE A 151 -59.63 112.40 124.04
CA PHE A 151 -58.40 111.71 123.63
C PHE A 151 -57.94 110.68 124.69
N GLN A 152 -57.95 111.07 125.97
CA GLN A 152 -57.55 110.21 127.09
C GLN A 152 -58.41 108.94 127.17
N ALA A 153 -59.73 109.05 127.00
CA ALA A 153 -60.65 107.92 127.04
C ALA A 153 -60.38 106.90 125.91
N ALA A 154 -60.15 107.38 124.68
CA ALA A 154 -59.80 106.52 123.54
C ALA A 154 -58.45 105.81 123.75
N TYR A 155 -57.44 106.52 124.25
CA TYR A 155 -56.11 105.98 124.47
C TYR A 155 -56.07 104.87 125.54
N LYS A 156 -56.84 105.02 126.63
CA LYS A 156 -56.95 103.99 127.69
C LYS A 156 -57.57 102.69 127.18
N SER A 157 -58.54 102.75 126.25
CA SER A 157 -59.14 101.56 125.63
C SER A 157 -58.17 100.81 124.72
N HIS A 158 -57.32 101.54 123.99
CA HIS A 158 -56.30 100.98 123.12
C HIS A 158 -55.24 100.16 123.88
N LEU A 159 -54.73 100.70 124.99
CA LEU A 159 -53.69 100.05 125.80
C LEU A 159 -54.13 98.70 126.40
N LEU A 160 -55.38 98.60 126.87
CA LEU A 160 -55.91 97.35 127.43
C LEU A 160 -55.97 96.21 126.39
N LYS A 161 -56.37 96.51 125.14
CA LYS A 161 -56.36 95.50 124.06
C LYS A 161 -54.94 95.05 123.69
N GLN A 162 -53.97 95.96 123.74
CA GLN A 162 -52.57 95.58 123.52
C GLN A 162 -52.04 94.68 124.64
N GLN A 163 -52.41 94.96 125.90
CA GLN A 163 -52.06 94.11 127.02
C GLN A 163 -52.63 92.69 126.86
N GLU A 164 -53.88 92.53 126.41
CA GLU A 164 -54.46 91.21 126.10
C GLU A 164 -53.73 90.50 124.95
N LYS A 165 -53.39 91.20 123.85
CA LYS A 165 -52.64 90.63 122.71
C LYS A 165 -51.29 90.06 123.16
N VAL A 166 -50.51 90.87 123.87
CA VAL A 166 -49.19 90.47 124.39
C VAL A 166 -49.31 89.32 125.40
N HIS A 167 -50.37 89.28 126.21
CA HIS A 167 -50.60 88.15 127.12
C HIS A 167 -50.95 86.84 126.42
N LEU A 168 -51.50 86.89 125.20
CA LEU A 168 -51.74 85.72 124.36
C LEU A 168 -50.45 85.28 123.66
N GLU A 169 -49.75 86.21 123.01
CA GLU A 169 -48.45 85.99 122.34
C GLU A 169 -47.43 85.37 123.31
N LEU A 170 -47.40 85.83 124.58
CA LEU A 170 -46.52 85.27 125.62
C LEU A 170 -46.89 83.82 125.98
N ARG A 171 -48.19 83.44 125.98
CA ARG A 171 -48.60 82.04 126.20
C ARG A 171 -48.18 81.15 125.04
N GLU A 172 -48.43 81.58 123.81
CA GLU A 172 -48.03 80.85 122.60
C GLU A 172 -46.51 80.58 122.61
N LEU A 173 -45.71 81.63 122.88
CA LEU A 173 -44.25 81.52 122.98
C LEU A 173 -43.78 80.59 124.11
N THR A 174 -44.52 80.48 125.23
CA THR A 174 -44.17 79.53 126.30
C THR A 174 -44.48 78.07 125.98
N GLU A 175 -45.46 77.77 125.13
CA GLU A 175 -45.66 76.40 124.62
C GLU A 175 -44.67 76.07 123.49
N ASP A 176 -44.36 77.03 122.60
CA ASP A 176 -43.28 76.86 121.61
C ASP A 176 -41.91 76.60 122.26
N LEU A 177 -41.63 77.23 123.41
CA LEU A 177 -40.42 76.97 124.17
C LEU A 177 -40.40 75.54 124.77
N LYS A 178 -41.56 74.95 125.08
CA LYS A 178 -41.64 73.54 125.47
C LYS A 178 -41.47 72.60 124.29
N THR A 179 -42.12 72.86 123.14
CA THR A 179 -41.98 72.01 121.95
C THR A 179 -40.53 72.00 121.47
N LYS A 180 -39.85 73.16 121.43
CA LYS A 180 -38.43 73.26 121.09
C LYS A 180 -37.49 72.59 122.08
N LYS A 181 -37.83 72.54 123.38
CA LYS A 181 -37.08 71.71 124.34
C LYS A 181 -37.22 70.22 124.06
N ARG A 182 -38.45 69.76 123.77
CA ARG A 182 -38.73 68.36 123.41
C ARG A 182 -38.05 67.95 122.10
N GLU A 183 -38.09 68.81 121.08
CA GLU A 183 -37.37 68.61 119.81
C GLU A 183 -35.85 68.51 120.02
N ARG A 184 -35.27 69.33 120.92
CA ARG A 184 -33.84 69.25 121.25
C ARG A 184 -33.49 67.93 121.95
N GLU A 185 -34.37 67.42 122.80
CA GLU A 185 -34.20 66.12 123.47
C GLU A 185 -34.34 64.94 122.47
N GLU A 186 -35.31 65.02 121.55
CA GLU A 186 -35.47 64.08 120.44
C GLU A 186 -34.24 64.07 119.50
N LEU A 187 -33.73 65.25 119.13
CA LEU A 187 -32.49 65.40 118.35
C LEU A 187 -31.27 64.85 119.09
N GLY A 188 -31.18 65.01 120.42
CA GLY A 188 -30.11 64.41 121.22
C GLY A 188 -30.11 62.88 121.20
N VAL A 189 -31.30 62.26 121.25
CA VAL A 189 -31.45 60.80 121.11
C VAL A 189 -31.13 60.34 119.69
N GLN A 190 -31.53 61.10 118.66
CA GLN A 190 -31.19 60.81 117.26
C GLN A 190 -29.68 60.90 117.02
N LEU A 191 -29.01 61.93 117.56
CA LEU A 191 -27.55 62.10 117.45
C LEU A 191 -26.79 60.93 118.08
N TYR A 192 -27.21 60.47 119.27
CA TYR A 192 -26.63 59.28 119.90
C TYR A 192 -26.86 58.01 119.08
N GLY A 193 -28.03 57.85 118.45
CA GLY A 193 -28.30 56.77 117.51
C GLY A 193 -27.36 56.78 116.30
N VAL A 194 -27.17 57.94 115.67
CA VAL A 194 -26.24 58.13 114.54
C VAL A 194 -24.79 57.87 114.96
N GLN A 195 -24.37 58.29 116.16
CA GLN A 195 -23.04 57.98 116.70
C GLN A 195 -22.84 56.46 116.88
N GLN A 196 -23.86 55.74 117.36
CA GLN A 196 -23.79 54.28 117.49
C GLN A 196 -23.78 53.57 116.13
N GLU A 197 -24.52 54.07 115.13
CA GLU A 197 -24.47 53.56 113.75
C GLU A 197 -23.12 53.82 113.09
N LEU A 198 -22.52 55.00 113.29
CA LEU A 198 -21.21 55.38 112.76
C LEU A 198 -20.09 54.50 113.31
N ALA A 199 -20.06 54.26 114.63
CA ALA A 199 -19.11 53.31 115.24
C ALA A 199 -19.28 51.88 114.68
N ARG A 200 -20.53 51.45 114.42
CA ARG A 200 -20.82 50.17 113.78
C ARG A 200 -20.35 50.11 112.32
N GLN A 201 -20.38 51.24 111.60
CA GLN A 201 -19.87 51.33 110.22
C GLN A 201 -18.34 51.34 110.18
N GLN A 202 -17.66 52.03 111.09
CA GLN A 202 -16.20 52.03 111.20
C GLN A 202 -15.65 50.61 111.45
N MET A 203 -16.20 49.88 112.43
CA MET A 203 -15.80 48.49 112.72
C MET A 203 -16.08 47.52 111.54
N LEU A 204 -17.03 47.87 110.66
CA LEU A 204 -17.34 47.09 109.46
C LEU A 204 -16.39 47.44 108.31
N LEU A 205 -15.99 48.71 108.18
CA LEU A 205 -14.97 49.18 107.24
C LEU A 205 -13.60 48.56 107.53
N GLU A 206 -13.17 48.53 108.79
CA GLU A 206 -11.92 47.88 109.23
C GLU A 206 -11.89 46.40 108.82
N LYS A 207 -13.00 45.68 109.06
CA LYS A 207 -13.12 44.27 108.67
C LYS A 207 -13.04 44.06 107.16
N GLU A 208 -13.65 44.92 106.36
CA GLU A 208 -13.53 44.83 104.89
C GLU A 208 -12.13 45.24 104.41
N HIS A 209 -11.38 46.04 105.17
CA HIS A 209 -9.96 46.32 104.94
C HIS A 209 -9.08 45.08 105.19
N ASP A 210 -9.32 44.34 106.28
CA ASP A 210 -8.66 43.07 106.55
C ASP A 210 -8.97 42.01 105.46
N ASN A 211 -10.24 41.90 105.06
CA ASN A 211 -10.65 41.05 103.94
C ASN A 211 -9.86 41.41 102.65
N PHE A 212 -9.85 42.71 102.27
CA PHE A 212 -9.14 43.20 101.09
C PHE A 212 -7.64 42.90 101.14
N ASN A 213 -7.00 43.09 102.31
CA ASN A 213 -5.58 42.78 102.50
C ASN A 213 -5.31 41.28 102.30
N SER A 214 -6.18 40.39 102.78
CA SER A 214 -6.04 38.94 102.57
C SER A 214 -6.20 38.52 101.10
N GLU A 215 -7.19 39.07 100.39
CA GLU A 215 -7.41 38.82 98.96
C GLU A 215 -6.27 39.38 98.09
N ASN A 216 -5.70 40.53 98.46
CA ASN A 216 -4.57 41.11 97.75
C ASN A 216 -3.28 40.27 97.93
N GLN A 217 -3.06 39.66 99.10
CA GLN A 217 -1.95 38.70 99.31
C GLN A 217 -2.16 37.41 98.50
N LEU A 218 -3.38 36.86 98.48
CA LEU A 218 -3.72 35.71 97.65
C LEU A 218 -3.53 36.00 96.15
N ARG A 219 -3.93 37.20 95.69
CA ARG A 219 -3.69 37.65 94.32
C ARG A 219 -2.20 37.71 93.98
N GLN A 220 -1.36 38.27 94.84
CA GLN A 220 0.09 38.33 94.62
C GLN A 220 0.73 36.94 94.52
N GLN A 221 0.30 35.98 95.35
CA GLN A 221 0.77 34.58 95.26
C GLN A 221 0.33 33.91 93.95
N CYS A 222 -0.91 34.17 93.50
CA CYS A 222 -1.41 33.68 92.22
C CYS A 222 -0.69 34.32 91.01
N GLU A 223 -0.34 35.61 91.09
CA GLU A 223 0.43 36.32 90.06
C GLU A 223 1.86 35.76 89.95
N GLN A 224 2.52 35.48 91.08
CA GLN A 224 3.85 34.82 91.11
C GLN A 224 3.81 33.41 90.48
N LEU A 225 2.86 32.56 90.88
CA LEU A 225 2.70 31.22 90.29
C LEU A 225 2.32 31.27 88.80
N LEU A 226 1.59 32.30 88.36
CA LEU A 226 1.28 32.54 86.96
C LEU A 226 2.54 32.90 86.15
N ASP A 227 3.46 33.67 86.72
CA ASP A 227 4.71 34.06 86.05
C ASP A 227 5.73 32.91 86.01
N GLU A 228 5.86 32.13 87.09
CA GLU A 228 6.62 30.87 87.08
C GLU A 228 6.11 29.90 85.99
N THR A 229 4.78 29.75 85.87
CA THR A 229 4.19 28.86 84.85
C THR A 229 4.29 29.41 83.43
N LYS A 230 4.28 30.74 83.22
CA LYS A 230 4.65 31.37 81.93
C LYS A 230 6.09 31.06 81.55
N GLU A 231 7.06 31.24 82.46
CA GLU A 231 8.47 30.93 82.19
C GLU A 231 8.69 29.46 81.80
N LEU A 232 8.04 28.53 82.51
CA LEU A 232 8.10 27.10 82.18
C LEU A 232 7.43 26.78 80.85
N HIS A 233 6.32 27.45 80.52
CA HIS A 233 5.68 27.31 79.21
C HIS A 233 6.54 27.87 78.08
N GLU A 234 7.22 29.00 78.27
CA GLU A 234 8.11 29.57 77.26
C GLU A 234 9.32 28.66 77.02
N LYS A 235 10.00 28.20 78.08
CA LYS A 235 11.15 27.27 77.97
C LYS A 235 10.76 25.99 77.24
N THR A 236 9.65 25.36 77.62
CA THR A 236 9.15 24.15 76.93
C THR A 236 8.68 24.42 75.49
N SER A 237 8.15 25.60 75.19
CA SER A 237 7.83 26.03 73.82
C SER A 237 9.09 26.22 72.96
N GLN A 238 10.15 26.80 73.52
CA GLN A 238 11.45 26.92 72.86
C GLN A 238 12.07 25.54 72.57
N ASP A 239 12.06 24.62 73.54
CA ASP A 239 12.53 23.23 73.36
C ASP A 239 11.74 22.47 72.29
N VAL A 240 10.41 22.54 72.32
CA VAL A 240 9.54 21.90 71.32
C VAL A 240 9.80 22.50 69.93
N ASN A 241 10.07 23.80 69.82
CA ASN A 241 10.43 24.42 68.55
C ASN A 241 11.85 24.05 68.08
N HIS A 242 12.80 23.79 68.99
CA HIS A 242 14.12 23.26 68.65
C HIS A 242 14.03 21.82 68.12
N GLN A 243 13.32 20.93 68.83
CA GLN A 243 13.07 19.56 68.38
C GLN A 243 12.31 19.51 67.05
N ARG A 244 11.36 20.44 66.82
CA ARG A 244 10.65 20.58 65.53
C ARG A 244 11.55 21.05 64.38
N LYS A 245 12.67 21.73 64.64
CA LYS A 245 13.67 22.07 63.59
C LYS A 245 14.52 20.84 63.26
N GLN A 246 15.10 20.20 64.27
CA GLN A 246 15.86 18.94 64.11
C GLN A 246 15.03 17.85 63.41
N ALA A 247 13.75 17.69 63.76
CA ALA A 247 12.86 16.72 63.13
C ALA A 247 12.45 17.09 61.69
N LYS A 248 12.63 18.34 61.25
CA LYS A 248 12.50 18.75 59.84
C LYS A 248 13.80 18.50 59.08
N GLU A 249 14.93 18.85 59.68
CA GLU A 249 16.27 18.62 59.13
C GLU A 249 16.51 17.12 58.88
N LEU A 250 16.24 16.26 59.87
CA LEU A 250 16.32 14.80 59.71
C LEU A 250 15.32 14.25 58.68
N ARG A 251 14.15 14.88 58.50
CA ARG A 251 13.22 14.49 57.43
C ARG A 251 13.75 14.85 56.06
N THR A 252 14.27 16.06 55.87
CA THR A 252 14.87 16.43 54.58
C THR A 252 16.13 15.62 54.28
N GLU A 253 16.91 15.21 55.29
CA GLU A 253 18.00 14.24 55.11
C GLU A 253 17.48 12.86 54.65
N VAL A 254 16.43 12.33 55.28
CA VAL A 254 15.80 11.05 54.88
C VAL A 254 15.18 11.15 53.47
N GLU A 255 14.52 12.26 53.13
CA GLU A 255 13.96 12.51 51.80
C GLU A 255 15.07 12.61 50.74
N ASN A 256 16.18 13.30 51.03
CA ASN A 256 17.36 13.36 50.16
C ASN A 256 18.04 11.99 50.00
N LEU A 257 18.10 11.17 51.05
CA LEU A 257 18.64 9.81 50.98
C LEU A 257 17.71 8.86 50.20
N ALA A 258 16.39 8.99 50.37
CA ALA A 258 15.40 8.24 49.59
C ALA A 258 15.46 8.60 48.09
N ALA A 259 15.59 9.88 47.75
CA ALA A 259 15.80 10.33 46.37
C ALA A 259 17.11 9.77 45.77
N ARG A 260 18.22 9.80 46.53
CA ARG A 260 19.50 9.20 46.11
C ARG A 260 19.39 7.69 45.91
N LEU A 261 18.66 6.98 46.77
CA LEU A 261 18.38 5.55 46.60
C LEU A 261 17.56 5.30 45.33
N HIS A 262 16.49 6.08 45.08
CA HIS A 262 15.68 5.96 43.87
C HIS A 262 16.53 6.09 42.60
N TYR A 263 17.35 7.14 42.50
CA TYR A 263 18.27 7.32 41.36
C TYR A 263 19.30 6.19 41.23
N MET A 264 19.76 5.60 42.34
CA MET A 264 20.65 4.43 42.31
C MET A 264 19.93 3.12 41.95
N GLU A 265 18.61 3.02 42.17
CA GLU A 265 17.81 1.87 41.75
C GLU A 265 17.39 1.97 40.29
N GLU A 266 17.01 3.16 39.80
CA GLU A 266 16.80 3.45 38.38
C GLU A 266 18.06 3.14 37.57
N ALA A 267 19.20 3.75 37.90
CA ALA A 267 20.47 3.50 37.21
C ALA A 267 20.94 2.03 37.29
N LYS A 268 20.50 1.28 38.32
CA LYS A 268 20.76 -0.16 38.47
C LYS A 268 19.88 -1.00 37.56
N GLU A 269 18.61 -0.66 37.38
CA GLU A 269 17.73 -1.36 36.43
C GLU A 269 18.04 -0.96 34.98
N ASP A 270 18.45 0.29 34.71
CA ASP A 270 18.97 0.72 33.41
C ASP A 270 20.22 -0.09 33.03
N VAL A 271 21.22 -0.18 33.91
CA VAL A 271 22.42 -1.01 33.68
C VAL A 271 22.07 -2.49 33.52
N ARG A 272 21.00 -3.00 34.15
CA ARG A 272 20.50 -4.36 33.93
C ARG A 272 19.82 -4.51 32.56
N ALA A 273 19.06 -3.52 32.12
CA ALA A 273 18.45 -3.48 30.80
C ALA A 273 19.53 -3.45 29.72
N ASP A 274 20.54 -2.58 29.87
CA ASP A 274 21.72 -2.51 29.00
C ASP A 274 22.48 -3.83 28.96
N ILE A 275 22.76 -4.47 30.10
CA ILE A 275 23.40 -5.79 30.13
C ILE A 275 22.52 -6.85 29.44
N ALA A 276 21.20 -6.79 29.57
CA ALA A 276 20.27 -7.68 28.89
C ALA A 276 20.13 -7.39 27.38
N VAL A 277 20.34 -6.15 26.93
CA VAL A 277 20.44 -5.76 25.52
C VAL A 277 21.79 -6.19 24.95
N MET A 278 22.91 -5.92 25.62
CA MET A 278 24.26 -6.34 25.23
C MET A 278 24.38 -7.86 25.14
N ARG A 279 23.77 -8.63 26.08
CA ARG A 279 23.72 -10.10 25.97
C ARG A 279 22.94 -10.56 24.74
N ARG A 280 21.74 -10.03 24.49
CA ARG A 280 20.96 -10.34 23.28
C ARG A 280 21.66 -9.90 22.00
N ALA A 281 22.42 -8.80 22.02
CA ALA A 281 23.22 -8.34 20.90
C ALA A 281 24.43 -9.25 20.65
N ALA A 282 25.11 -9.73 21.70
CA ALA A 282 26.20 -10.71 21.60
C ALA A 282 25.69 -12.08 21.12
N GLU A 283 24.60 -12.59 21.71
CA GLU A 283 23.93 -13.83 21.26
C GLU A 283 23.47 -13.71 19.79
N LYS A 284 22.90 -12.57 19.40
CA LYS A 284 22.54 -12.29 18.00
C LYS A 284 23.79 -12.30 17.11
N ALA A 285 24.85 -11.60 17.50
CA ALA A 285 26.11 -11.57 16.77
C ALA A 285 26.72 -12.97 16.62
N ASP A 286 26.73 -13.80 17.67
CA ASP A 286 27.19 -15.20 17.60
C ASP A 286 26.32 -16.02 16.63
N THR A 287 24.99 -15.83 16.61
CA THR A 287 24.14 -16.48 15.59
C THR A 287 24.35 -15.93 14.18
N GLU A 288 24.86 -14.71 14.02
CA GLU A 288 25.15 -14.11 12.71
C GLU A 288 26.55 -14.52 12.21
N VAL A 289 27.54 -14.59 13.10
CA VAL A 289 28.87 -15.17 12.84
C VAL A 289 28.77 -16.64 12.49
N THR A 290 28.01 -17.45 13.25
CA THR A 290 27.85 -18.88 12.94
C THR A 290 27.08 -19.12 11.63
N LYS A 291 26.08 -18.29 11.29
CA LYS A 291 25.47 -18.31 9.95
C LYS A 291 26.50 -17.98 8.87
N ALA A 292 27.21 -16.86 9.02
CA ALA A 292 28.25 -16.43 8.09
C ALA A 292 29.36 -17.47 7.91
N GLU A 293 29.76 -18.18 8.96
CA GLU A 293 30.65 -19.34 8.88
C GLU A 293 30.04 -20.48 8.04
N THR A 294 28.76 -20.83 8.23
CA THR A 294 28.14 -21.89 7.42
C THR A 294 27.99 -21.49 5.96
N ASP A 295 27.68 -20.22 5.67
CA ASP A 295 27.58 -19.71 4.30
C ASP A 295 28.96 -19.54 3.66
N LYS A 296 30.00 -19.19 4.44
CA LYS A 296 31.39 -19.21 3.99
C LYS A 296 31.85 -20.63 3.67
N LYS A 297 31.55 -21.62 4.53
CA LYS A 297 31.83 -23.05 4.25
C LYS A 297 31.10 -23.55 2.98
N LYS A 298 29.87 -23.08 2.70
CA LYS A 298 29.17 -23.35 1.42
C LYS A 298 29.85 -22.66 0.24
N GLN A 299 30.29 -21.41 0.39
CA GLN A 299 31.04 -20.67 -0.63
C GLN A 299 32.36 -21.37 -0.96
N ASP A 300 33.11 -21.80 0.04
CA ASP A 300 34.41 -22.45 -0.15
C ASP A 300 34.27 -23.80 -0.84
N LEU A 301 33.28 -24.62 -0.47
CA LEU A 301 32.93 -25.85 -1.20
C LEU A 301 32.47 -25.58 -2.65
N LEU A 302 31.84 -24.44 -2.93
CA LEU A 302 31.49 -24.01 -4.28
C LEU A 302 32.73 -23.55 -5.06
N VAL A 303 33.66 -22.83 -4.42
CA VAL A 303 34.94 -22.40 -5.01
C VAL A 303 35.82 -23.60 -5.32
N ASP A 304 35.94 -24.59 -4.42
CA ASP A 304 36.66 -25.84 -4.67
C ASP A 304 36.08 -26.57 -5.88
N ARG A 305 34.74 -26.72 -5.94
CA ARG A 305 34.06 -27.35 -7.08
C ARG A 305 34.27 -26.58 -8.38
N LEU A 306 34.19 -25.25 -8.35
CA LEU A 306 34.41 -24.40 -9.53
C LEU A 306 35.87 -24.49 -10.00
N THR A 307 36.82 -24.49 -9.07
CA THR A 307 38.26 -24.66 -9.36
C THR A 307 38.53 -26.02 -10.01
N GLN A 308 37.99 -27.10 -9.45
CA GLN A 308 38.06 -28.45 -10.06
C GLN A 308 37.45 -28.49 -11.47
N THR A 309 36.34 -27.78 -11.72
CA THR A 309 35.80 -27.68 -13.09
C THR A 309 36.64 -26.82 -14.02
N VAL A 310 37.29 -25.76 -13.53
CA VAL A 310 38.19 -24.91 -14.32
C VAL A 310 39.47 -25.68 -14.69
N ASP A 311 40.05 -26.43 -13.75
CA ASP A 311 41.26 -27.21 -14.00
C ASP A 311 40.99 -28.39 -14.93
N ARG A 312 39.85 -29.09 -14.75
CA ARG A 312 39.39 -30.08 -15.75
C ARG A 312 39.19 -29.44 -17.14
N LEU A 313 38.58 -28.26 -17.23
CA LEU A 313 38.38 -27.58 -18.51
C LEU A 313 39.70 -27.13 -19.14
N ARG A 314 40.73 -26.80 -18.34
CA ARG A 314 42.10 -26.56 -18.82
C ARG A 314 42.73 -27.85 -19.38
N GLU A 315 42.63 -28.97 -18.66
CA GLU A 315 43.10 -30.27 -19.15
C GLU A 315 42.40 -30.68 -20.46
N GLU A 316 41.10 -30.42 -20.59
CA GLU A 316 40.35 -30.63 -21.84
C GLU A 316 40.81 -29.67 -22.96
N ILE A 317 41.08 -28.39 -22.66
CA ILE A 317 41.61 -27.42 -23.63
C ILE A 317 43.01 -27.80 -24.10
N ASP A 318 43.97 -28.09 -23.20
CA ASP A 318 45.34 -28.49 -23.55
C ASP A 318 45.35 -29.76 -24.42
N MET A 319 44.44 -30.69 -24.12
CA MET A 319 44.22 -31.91 -24.91
C MET A 319 43.65 -31.60 -26.31
N PHE A 320 42.72 -30.64 -26.44
CA PHE A 320 42.24 -30.20 -27.76
C PHE A 320 43.27 -29.37 -28.53
N GLU A 321 44.07 -28.50 -27.89
CA GLU A 321 45.13 -27.73 -28.55
C GLU A 321 46.23 -28.65 -29.08
N THR A 322 46.64 -29.67 -28.30
CA THR A 322 47.59 -30.68 -28.78
C THR A 322 47.02 -31.50 -29.93
N GLN A 323 45.74 -31.93 -29.89
CA GLN A 323 45.09 -32.57 -31.05
C GLN A 323 45.03 -31.67 -32.30
N CYS A 324 44.65 -30.40 -32.15
CA CYS A 324 44.63 -29.44 -33.25
C CYS A 324 46.03 -29.23 -33.84
N SER A 325 47.08 -29.18 -33.02
CA SER A 325 48.46 -29.06 -33.49
C SER A 325 48.91 -30.28 -34.31
N ALA A 326 48.53 -31.50 -33.89
CA ALA A 326 48.82 -32.72 -34.62
C ALA A 326 48.06 -32.77 -35.97
N GLN A 327 46.76 -32.47 -35.96
CA GLN A 327 45.95 -32.40 -37.20
C GLN A 327 46.45 -31.31 -38.16
N LEU A 328 46.99 -30.19 -37.66
CA LEU A 328 47.59 -29.16 -38.50
C LEU A 328 48.90 -29.62 -39.16
N GLU A 329 49.72 -30.45 -38.53
CA GLU A 329 50.89 -31.05 -39.20
C GLU A 329 50.51 -32.20 -40.14
N GLU A 330 49.55 -33.06 -39.76
CA GLU A 330 49.02 -34.10 -40.67
C GLU A 330 48.42 -33.48 -41.95
N THR A 331 47.65 -32.41 -41.82
CA THR A 331 47.08 -31.70 -42.99
C THR A 331 48.14 -30.96 -43.80
N LYS A 332 49.20 -30.40 -43.19
CA LYS A 332 50.37 -29.86 -43.93
C LYS A 332 51.12 -30.96 -44.69
N VAL A 333 51.30 -32.13 -44.10
CA VAL A 333 51.94 -33.28 -44.78
C VAL A 333 51.07 -33.76 -45.94
N ALA A 334 49.75 -33.88 -45.75
CA ALA A 334 48.81 -34.21 -46.82
C ALA A 334 48.78 -33.15 -47.93
N GLN A 335 48.85 -31.86 -47.61
CA GLN A 335 48.94 -30.78 -48.59
C GLN A 335 50.25 -30.83 -49.39
N LYS A 336 51.40 -31.14 -48.76
CA LYS A 336 52.67 -31.35 -49.46
C LYS A 336 52.58 -32.52 -50.43
N ALA A 337 52.14 -33.69 -49.96
CA ALA A 337 51.96 -34.87 -50.80
C ALA A 337 50.98 -34.64 -51.96
N LEU A 338 49.91 -33.87 -51.73
CA LEU A 338 48.98 -33.46 -52.79
C LEU A 338 49.67 -32.50 -53.79
N SER A 339 50.47 -31.54 -53.32
CA SER A 339 51.20 -30.63 -54.22
C SER A 339 52.24 -31.38 -55.07
N GLU A 340 52.99 -32.31 -54.47
CA GLU A 340 53.93 -33.21 -55.14
C GLU A 340 53.20 -34.03 -56.22
N ALA A 341 52.11 -34.71 -55.85
CA ALA A 341 51.27 -35.46 -56.79
C ALA A 341 50.67 -34.58 -57.90
N THR A 342 50.31 -33.32 -57.66
CA THR A 342 49.89 -32.41 -58.74
C THR A 342 51.03 -32.08 -59.70
N THR A 343 52.25 -31.89 -59.22
CA THR A 343 53.42 -31.67 -60.11
C THR A 343 53.78 -32.93 -60.91
N GLU A 344 53.63 -34.13 -60.34
CA GLU A 344 53.77 -35.40 -61.07
C GLU A 344 52.69 -35.55 -62.15
N ILE A 345 51.43 -35.22 -61.84
CA ILE A 345 50.32 -35.22 -62.80
C ILE A 345 50.56 -34.21 -63.93
N GLU A 346 51.10 -33.03 -63.65
CA GLU A 346 51.47 -32.05 -64.67
C GLU A 346 52.63 -32.55 -65.56
N ALA A 347 53.66 -33.17 -64.98
CA ALA A 347 54.75 -33.80 -65.72
C ALA A 347 54.23 -34.92 -66.65
N LEU A 348 53.41 -35.84 -66.14
CA LEU A 348 52.77 -36.91 -66.92
C LEU A 348 51.84 -36.36 -68.03
N GLN A 349 51.20 -35.20 -67.81
CA GLN A 349 50.44 -34.52 -68.86
C GLN A 349 51.34 -33.92 -69.95
N LEU A 350 52.52 -33.43 -69.62
CA LEU A 350 53.50 -32.93 -70.59
C LEU A 350 54.09 -34.10 -71.40
N GLU A 351 54.50 -35.18 -70.75
CA GLU A 351 54.95 -36.41 -71.42
C GLU A 351 53.87 -36.98 -72.34
N ARG A 352 52.61 -37.07 -71.87
CA ARG A 352 51.48 -37.50 -72.71
C ARG A 352 51.27 -36.60 -73.92
N LYS A 353 51.41 -35.27 -73.79
CA LYS A 353 51.33 -34.33 -74.94
C LYS A 353 52.48 -34.58 -75.92
N GLN A 354 53.70 -34.80 -75.43
CA GLN A 354 54.87 -35.10 -76.26
C GLN A 354 54.74 -36.44 -76.98
N LEU A 355 54.30 -37.50 -76.31
CA LEU A 355 54.03 -38.81 -76.88
C LEU A 355 52.90 -38.75 -77.94
N MET A 356 51.83 -38.00 -77.69
CA MET A 356 50.77 -37.77 -78.70
C MET A 356 51.32 -37.04 -79.93
N GLN A 357 52.19 -36.03 -79.77
CA GLN A 357 52.83 -35.35 -80.90
C GLN A 357 53.76 -36.28 -81.69
N GLN A 358 54.58 -37.08 -81.01
CA GLN A 358 55.44 -38.10 -81.62
C GLN A 358 54.60 -39.13 -82.39
N TRP A 359 53.49 -39.60 -81.79
CA TRP A 359 52.56 -40.53 -82.43
C TRP A 359 51.88 -39.93 -83.66
N TYR A 360 51.37 -38.69 -83.60
CA TYR A 360 50.82 -38.00 -84.77
C TYR A 360 51.86 -37.83 -85.88
N SER A 361 53.11 -37.45 -85.55
CA SER A 361 54.19 -37.35 -86.54
C SER A 361 54.52 -38.71 -87.18
N SER A 362 54.49 -39.79 -86.39
CA SER A 362 54.70 -41.16 -86.85
C SER A 362 53.55 -41.65 -87.74
N LEU A 363 52.31 -41.29 -87.42
CA LEU A 363 51.11 -41.61 -88.19
C LEU A 363 51.09 -40.86 -89.54
N ILE A 364 51.47 -39.59 -89.57
CA ILE A 364 51.68 -38.82 -90.80
C ILE A 364 52.82 -39.43 -91.63
N GLY A 365 53.91 -39.84 -90.97
CA GLY A 365 55.03 -40.56 -91.60
C GLY A 365 54.68 -41.98 -92.08
N MET A 366 53.64 -42.61 -91.53
CA MET A 366 53.08 -43.87 -92.04
C MET A 366 52.20 -43.61 -93.25
N ARG A 367 51.21 -42.73 -93.11
CA ARG A 367 50.30 -42.35 -94.20
C ARG A 367 51.04 -41.91 -95.46
N ARG A 368 52.13 -41.13 -95.36
CA ARG A 368 52.97 -40.75 -96.51
C ARG A 368 53.70 -41.93 -97.16
N ARG A 369 54.06 -42.96 -96.39
CA ARG A 369 54.62 -44.22 -96.93
C ARG A 369 53.53 -45.05 -97.60
N ASP A 370 52.32 -45.08 -97.04
CA ASP A 370 51.17 -45.81 -97.61
C ASP A 370 50.69 -45.16 -98.92
N GLU A 371 50.63 -43.83 -98.98
CA GLU A 371 50.35 -43.04 -100.19
C GLU A 371 51.43 -43.28 -101.28
N ALA A 372 52.71 -43.31 -100.89
CA ALA A 372 53.81 -43.65 -101.81
C ALA A 372 53.79 -45.12 -102.28
N PHE A 373 53.42 -46.06 -101.39
CA PHE A 373 53.28 -47.48 -101.72
C PHE A 373 52.13 -47.71 -102.69
N ALA A 374 50.97 -47.07 -102.47
CA ALA A 374 49.83 -47.12 -103.37
C ALA A 374 50.19 -46.62 -104.78
N ALA A 375 50.87 -45.46 -104.87
CA ALA A 375 51.36 -44.93 -106.14
C ALA A 375 52.37 -45.88 -106.83
N MET A 376 53.25 -46.54 -106.07
CA MET A 376 54.16 -47.55 -106.62
C MET A 376 53.42 -48.82 -107.08
N GLN A 377 52.36 -49.21 -106.39
CA GLN A 377 51.53 -50.37 -106.73
C GLN A 377 50.65 -50.12 -107.97
N GLU A 378 50.18 -48.88 -108.16
CA GLU A 378 49.51 -48.42 -109.38
C GLU A 378 50.48 -48.34 -110.57
N ALA A 379 51.68 -47.79 -110.39
CA ALA A 379 52.72 -47.83 -111.41
C ALA A 379 53.08 -49.28 -111.80
N LEU A 380 53.10 -50.21 -110.85
CA LEU A 380 53.33 -51.64 -111.10
C LEU A 380 52.16 -52.32 -111.81
N SER A 381 50.90 -51.95 -111.52
CA SER A 381 49.73 -52.49 -112.23
C SER A 381 49.67 -52.00 -113.68
N LEU A 382 49.99 -50.73 -113.94
CA LEU A 382 50.16 -50.15 -115.27
C LEU A 382 51.25 -50.87 -116.07
N GLN A 383 52.40 -51.17 -115.46
CA GLN A 383 53.45 -51.96 -116.13
C GLN A 383 53.02 -53.40 -116.40
N ARG A 384 52.24 -54.04 -115.51
CA ARG A 384 51.66 -55.37 -115.78
C ARG A 384 50.66 -55.35 -116.94
N GLN A 385 49.80 -54.34 -117.03
CA GLN A 385 48.89 -54.15 -118.17
C GLN A 385 49.68 -53.94 -119.47
N ARG A 386 50.78 -53.18 -119.44
CA ARG A 386 51.65 -52.97 -120.60
C ARG A 386 52.38 -54.25 -121.03
N ILE A 387 52.82 -55.08 -120.07
CA ILE A 387 53.37 -56.41 -120.35
C ILE A 387 52.30 -57.30 -121.00
N GLN A 388 51.08 -57.35 -120.46
CA GLN A 388 49.98 -58.11 -121.05
C GLN A 388 49.63 -57.66 -122.47
N ALA A 389 49.65 -56.35 -122.75
CA ALA A 389 49.47 -55.83 -124.11
C ALA A 389 50.56 -56.37 -125.06
N ILE A 390 51.84 -56.27 -124.66
CA ILE A 390 52.98 -56.81 -125.43
C ILE A 390 52.89 -58.34 -125.59
N GLU A 391 52.41 -59.08 -124.58
CA GLU A 391 52.16 -60.52 -124.68
C GLU A 391 51.05 -60.83 -125.70
N THR A 392 49.98 -60.03 -125.77
CA THR A 392 48.94 -60.19 -126.79
C THR A 392 49.42 -59.82 -128.19
N GLU A 393 50.31 -58.83 -128.34
CA GLU A 393 50.97 -58.50 -129.61
C GLU A 393 51.88 -59.65 -130.07
N ILE A 394 52.73 -60.18 -129.18
CA ILE A 394 53.59 -61.34 -129.43
C ILE A 394 52.76 -62.56 -129.85
N GLU A 395 51.63 -62.81 -129.18
CA GLU A 395 50.74 -63.93 -129.50
C GLU A 395 49.99 -63.72 -130.84
N GLY A 396 49.69 -62.47 -131.20
CA GLY A 396 49.24 -62.10 -132.55
C GLY A 396 50.31 -62.40 -133.62
N TYR A 397 51.56 -62.00 -133.39
CA TYR A 397 52.67 -62.28 -134.30
C TYR A 397 52.94 -63.79 -134.43
N ARG A 398 52.91 -64.58 -133.33
CA ARG A 398 53.02 -66.05 -133.37
C ARG A 398 51.95 -66.68 -134.26
N LYS A 399 50.69 -66.26 -134.14
CA LYS A 399 49.59 -66.75 -134.99
C LYS A 399 49.76 -66.37 -136.46
N SER A 400 50.38 -65.22 -136.75
CA SER A 400 50.75 -64.87 -138.12
C SER A 400 51.92 -65.72 -138.66
N ILE A 401 52.89 -66.06 -137.81
CA ILE A 401 54.02 -66.93 -138.16
C ILE A 401 53.53 -68.36 -138.43
N SER A 402 52.65 -68.92 -137.60
CA SER A 402 52.05 -70.26 -137.80
C SER A 402 51.37 -70.36 -139.17
N LYS A 403 50.56 -69.37 -139.55
CA LYS A 403 49.91 -69.34 -140.87
C LYS A 403 50.90 -69.25 -142.04
N ALA A 404 52.01 -68.52 -141.86
CA ALA A 404 53.07 -68.48 -142.87
C ALA A 404 53.84 -69.82 -142.97
N GLN A 405 54.00 -70.53 -141.85
CA GLN A 405 54.57 -71.89 -141.82
C GLN A 405 53.64 -72.90 -142.50
N GLU A 406 52.35 -72.91 -142.18
CA GLU A 406 51.32 -73.74 -142.84
C GLU A 406 51.29 -73.55 -144.37
N GLN A 407 51.40 -72.30 -144.84
CA GLN A 407 51.50 -71.99 -146.28
C GLN A 407 52.79 -72.54 -146.91
N ASN A 408 53.93 -72.44 -146.21
CA ASN A 408 55.20 -72.98 -146.68
C ASN A 408 55.21 -74.52 -146.72
N GLU A 409 54.58 -75.17 -145.76
CA GLU A 409 54.36 -76.63 -145.76
C GLU A 409 53.50 -77.07 -146.95
N GLN A 410 52.41 -76.35 -147.27
CA GLN A 410 51.60 -76.64 -148.47
C GLN A 410 52.38 -76.52 -149.78
N ILE A 411 53.24 -75.49 -149.91
CA ILE A 411 54.13 -75.33 -151.07
C ILE A 411 55.15 -76.47 -151.13
N THR A 412 55.75 -76.83 -150.00
CA THR A 412 56.70 -77.95 -149.89
C THR A 412 56.07 -79.30 -150.26
N LEU A 413 54.83 -79.54 -149.83
CA LEU A 413 54.07 -80.75 -150.19
C LEU A 413 53.74 -80.80 -151.69
N MET A 414 53.47 -79.66 -152.35
CA MET A 414 53.34 -79.63 -153.81
C MET A 414 54.67 -79.86 -154.53
N HIS A 415 55.77 -79.29 -154.04
CA HIS A 415 57.11 -79.50 -154.60
C HIS A 415 57.48 -80.99 -154.58
N ASN A 416 57.32 -81.65 -153.43
CA ASN A 416 57.65 -83.07 -153.24
C ASN A 416 56.80 -83.99 -154.13
N LYS A 417 55.53 -83.64 -154.43
CA LYS A 417 54.71 -84.37 -155.41
C LYS A 417 55.26 -84.26 -156.82
N ILE A 418 55.56 -83.04 -157.27
CA ILE A 418 56.09 -82.80 -158.62
C ILE A 418 57.45 -83.49 -158.81
N GLU A 419 58.31 -83.50 -157.79
CA GLU A 419 59.58 -84.23 -157.83
C GLU A 419 59.39 -85.76 -157.88
N ALA A 420 58.41 -86.30 -157.14
CA ALA A 420 58.06 -87.71 -157.20
C ALA A 420 57.58 -88.13 -158.62
N ASP A 421 56.72 -87.33 -159.26
CA ASP A 421 56.24 -87.56 -160.63
C ASP A 421 57.40 -87.52 -161.65
N ILE A 422 58.31 -86.55 -161.52
CA ILE A 422 59.56 -86.48 -162.32
C ILE A 422 60.41 -87.73 -162.12
N SER A 423 60.50 -88.27 -160.89
CA SER A 423 61.22 -89.52 -160.61
C SER A 423 60.58 -90.74 -161.27
N MET A 424 59.25 -90.78 -161.35
CA MET A 424 58.46 -91.86 -161.96
C MET A 424 58.68 -91.89 -163.47
N VAL A 425 58.62 -90.74 -164.14
CA VAL A 425 58.88 -90.61 -165.58
C VAL A 425 60.31 -91.01 -165.93
N LYS A 426 61.31 -90.59 -165.14
CA LYS A 426 62.72 -91.00 -165.32
C LYS A 426 62.89 -92.52 -165.25
N LYS A 427 62.20 -93.21 -164.33
CA LYS A 427 62.23 -94.69 -164.23
C LYS A 427 61.61 -95.38 -165.45
N LEU A 428 60.46 -94.90 -165.94
CA LEU A 428 59.78 -95.47 -167.12
C LEU A 428 60.62 -95.35 -168.41
N ILE A 429 61.38 -94.26 -168.56
CA ILE A 429 62.32 -94.08 -169.67
C ILE A 429 63.49 -95.08 -169.59
N ALA A 430 64.04 -95.32 -168.39
CA ALA A 430 65.12 -96.28 -168.18
C ALA A 430 64.69 -97.73 -168.48
N VAL A 431 63.48 -98.13 -168.03
CA VAL A 431 62.91 -99.46 -168.33
C VAL A 431 62.72 -99.66 -169.84
N SER A 432 62.27 -98.62 -170.55
CA SER A 432 62.08 -98.67 -172.01
C SER A 432 63.39 -98.84 -172.78
N ARG A 433 64.48 -98.16 -172.35
CA ARG A 433 65.82 -98.35 -172.95
C ARG A 433 66.36 -99.77 -172.74
N ASN A 434 66.33 -100.27 -171.50
CA ASN A 434 66.83 -101.63 -171.20
C ASN A 434 66.12 -102.71 -172.04
N LYS A 435 64.81 -102.59 -172.29
CA LYS A 435 64.09 -103.52 -173.19
C LYS A 435 64.59 -103.45 -174.63
N GLN A 436 64.92 -102.27 -175.14
CA GLN A 436 65.40 -102.08 -176.51
C GLN A 436 66.79 -102.68 -176.74
N ASP A 437 67.68 -102.58 -175.76
CA ASP A 437 69.03 -103.12 -175.86
C ASP A 437 69.05 -104.65 -175.66
N VAL A 438 68.25 -105.20 -174.74
CA VAL A 438 68.07 -106.66 -174.60
C VAL A 438 67.61 -107.27 -175.94
N LEU A 439 66.54 -106.73 -176.53
CA LEU A 439 65.99 -107.23 -177.80
C LEU A 439 67.01 -107.18 -178.96
N LYS A 440 67.88 -106.16 -179.02
CA LYS A 440 68.99 -106.13 -179.99
C LYS A 440 69.96 -107.29 -179.79
N THR A 441 70.38 -107.55 -178.53
CA THR A 441 71.30 -108.67 -178.26
C THR A 441 70.67 -110.03 -178.52
N GLU A 442 69.37 -110.18 -178.31
CA GLU A 442 68.62 -111.41 -178.62
C GLU A 442 68.50 -111.61 -180.13
N TYR A 443 68.12 -110.58 -180.90
CA TYR A 443 68.05 -110.68 -182.36
C TYR A 443 69.41 -111.07 -182.96
N SER A 444 70.52 -110.46 -182.49
CA SER A 444 71.88 -110.80 -182.92
C SER A 444 72.31 -112.23 -182.56
N LYS A 445 71.81 -112.80 -181.45
CA LYS A 445 72.01 -114.22 -181.12
C LYS A 445 71.20 -115.10 -182.05
N TYR A 446 69.92 -114.81 -182.23
CA TYR A 446 69.03 -115.62 -183.06
C TYR A 446 69.46 -115.70 -184.53
N THR A 447 69.94 -114.61 -185.14
CA THR A 447 70.50 -114.67 -186.51
C THR A 447 71.74 -115.57 -186.60
N ARG A 448 72.58 -115.59 -185.57
CA ARG A 448 73.79 -116.42 -185.53
C ARG A 448 73.48 -117.90 -185.31
N THR A 449 72.61 -118.21 -184.34
CA THR A 449 72.13 -119.57 -184.12
C THR A 449 71.34 -120.08 -185.31
N LEU A 450 70.57 -119.22 -186.00
CA LEU A 450 69.85 -119.61 -187.22
C LEU A 450 70.83 -120.07 -188.29
N HIS A 451 71.87 -119.30 -188.60
CA HIS A 451 72.86 -119.67 -189.61
C HIS A 451 73.66 -120.93 -189.24
N GLU A 452 73.99 -121.10 -187.95
CA GLU A 452 74.61 -122.33 -187.43
C GLU A 452 73.63 -123.53 -187.59
N THR A 453 72.35 -123.37 -187.26
CA THR A 453 71.32 -124.41 -187.48
C THR A 453 71.03 -124.68 -188.95
N GLU A 454 71.09 -123.70 -189.85
CA GLU A 454 70.94 -123.89 -191.30
C GLU A 454 72.11 -124.71 -191.88
N GLN A 455 73.33 -124.49 -191.38
CA GLN A 455 74.50 -125.28 -191.80
C GLN A 455 74.52 -126.69 -191.17
N HIS A 456 73.91 -126.89 -190.00
CA HIS A 456 73.64 -128.22 -189.47
C HIS A 456 72.47 -128.92 -190.18
N LEU A 457 71.42 -128.18 -190.55
CA LEU A 457 70.25 -128.67 -191.26
C LEU A 457 70.63 -129.13 -192.66
N ASN A 458 71.41 -128.37 -193.43
CA ASN A 458 71.88 -128.81 -194.76
C ASN A 458 72.70 -130.11 -194.69
N ARG A 459 73.51 -130.31 -193.63
CA ARG A 459 74.22 -131.58 -193.42
C ARG A 459 73.24 -132.71 -193.06
N ALA A 460 72.28 -132.44 -192.18
CA ALA A 460 71.24 -133.40 -191.83
C ALA A 460 70.34 -133.74 -193.04
N GLU A 461 70.03 -132.80 -193.92
CA GLU A 461 69.25 -133.00 -195.16
C GLU A 461 70.02 -133.88 -196.16
N THR A 462 71.35 -133.79 -196.22
CA THR A 462 72.16 -134.75 -197.00
C THR A 462 72.18 -136.17 -196.41
N GLU A 463 71.95 -136.34 -195.10
CA GLU A 463 71.77 -137.66 -194.47
C GLU A 463 70.32 -138.16 -194.56
N VAL A 464 69.34 -137.27 -194.40
CA VAL A 464 67.91 -137.56 -194.49
C VAL A 464 67.53 -137.92 -195.92
N THR A 465 68.05 -137.24 -196.95
CA THR A 465 67.82 -137.65 -198.35
C THR A 465 68.42 -139.03 -198.66
N LEU A 466 69.50 -139.45 -198.01
CA LEU A 466 69.97 -140.84 -198.08
C LEU A 466 69.00 -141.81 -197.37
N LYS A 467 68.44 -141.44 -196.21
CA LYS A 467 67.52 -142.28 -195.44
C LYS A 467 66.06 -142.30 -195.92
N GLU A 468 65.57 -141.27 -196.60
CA GLU A 468 64.23 -141.28 -197.21
C GLU A 468 64.19 -142.11 -198.49
N ASN A 469 65.32 -142.25 -199.20
CA ASN A 469 65.48 -143.25 -200.25
C ASN A 469 65.44 -144.69 -199.70
N GLU A 470 65.90 -144.94 -198.46
CA GLU A 470 65.69 -146.23 -197.77
C GLU A 470 64.22 -146.41 -197.30
N ILE A 471 63.60 -145.37 -196.73
CA ILE A 471 62.26 -145.45 -196.12
C ILE A 471 61.14 -145.51 -197.17
N THR A 472 61.22 -144.81 -198.30
CA THR A 472 60.15 -144.81 -199.31
C THR A 472 60.09 -146.12 -200.10
N ALA A 473 61.21 -146.86 -200.19
CA ALA A 473 61.20 -148.26 -200.63
C ALA A 473 60.36 -149.16 -199.70
N LEU A 474 60.44 -148.94 -198.38
CA LEU A 474 59.67 -149.68 -197.37
C LEU A 474 58.19 -149.26 -197.29
N ARG A 475 57.83 -147.99 -197.50
CA ARG A 475 56.42 -147.54 -197.42
C ARG A 475 55.51 -148.21 -198.44
N LYS A 476 56.03 -148.52 -199.64
CA LYS A 476 55.35 -149.34 -200.68
C LYS A 476 55.02 -150.79 -200.25
N GLN A 477 55.44 -151.19 -199.04
CA GLN A 477 55.12 -152.48 -198.45
C GLN A 477 53.93 -152.45 -197.48
N ILE A 478 53.59 -151.29 -196.88
CA ILE A 478 52.66 -151.22 -195.73
C ILE A 478 51.22 -150.86 -196.14
N GLU A 479 51.03 -150.08 -197.21
CA GLU A 479 49.68 -149.67 -197.67
C GLU A 479 48.75 -150.84 -198.07
N ARG A 480 49.29 -152.06 -198.15
CA ARG A 480 48.54 -153.31 -198.36
C ARG A 480 47.73 -153.79 -197.16
N GLU A 481 48.18 -153.52 -195.92
CA GLU A 481 47.63 -154.18 -194.71
C GLU A 481 46.41 -153.42 -194.13
N PHE A 482 46.43 -152.08 -194.12
CA PHE A 482 45.50 -151.31 -193.28
C PHE A 482 44.08 -151.14 -193.84
N MET A 483 43.90 -151.31 -195.17
CA MET A 483 42.58 -151.17 -195.82
C MET A 483 41.57 -152.24 -195.39
N GLU A 484 42.01 -153.34 -194.76
CA GLU A 484 41.11 -154.41 -194.31
C GLU A 484 40.43 -154.13 -192.96
N LYS A 485 41.05 -153.38 -192.02
CA LYS A 485 40.51 -153.22 -190.66
C LYS A 485 39.41 -152.14 -190.53
N ILE A 486 39.30 -151.20 -191.48
CA ILE A 486 38.63 -149.91 -191.29
C ILE A 486 37.07 -149.94 -191.19
N LYS A 487 36.44 -151.13 -191.26
CA LYS A 487 34.99 -151.29 -191.50
C LYS A 487 34.10 -151.70 -190.31
N LEU A 488 34.61 -151.83 -189.08
CA LEU A 488 33.91 -152.63 -188.04
C LEU A 488 33.48 -151.95 -186.73
N GLU A 489 34.18 -150.93 -186.21
CA GLU A 489 33.96 -150.44 -184.84
C GLU A 489 33.19 -149.11 -184.76
N ASP A 490 32.98 -148.43 -185.89
CA ASP A 490 32.15 -147.22 -185.97
C ASP A 490 30.65 -147.58 -185.95
N ASN A 491 29.78 -146.66 -185.50
CA ASN A 491 28.37 -146.96 -185.22
C ASN A 491 27.91 -146.57 -183.81
N ILE A 492 28.61 -145.66 -183.12
CA ILE A 492 28.26 -145.20 -181.76
C ILE A 492 27.48 -143.88 -181.89
N MET A 493 26.15 -143.88 -182.07
CA MET A 493 25.12 -144.07 -181.03
C MET A 493 25.24 -143.14 -179.80
N GLU A 494 25.98 -142.03 -179.94
CA GLU A 494 26.19 -141.01 -178.91
C GLU A 494 24.91 -140.25 -178.50
N LYS A 495 24.78 -139.86 -177.22
CA LYS A 495 23.56 -139.25 -176.67
C LYS A 495 23.77 -138.50 -175.33
N MET A 496 22.83 -137.58 -175.04
CA MET A 496 22.47 -136.99 -173.73
C MET A 496 23.40 -135.93 -173.07
N ARG A 497 22.95 -134.65 -173.13
CA ARG A 497 23.48 -133.44 -172.45
C ARG A 497 22.44 -132.89 -171.45
N SER A 498 22.82 -132.27 -170.29
CA SER A 498 21.84 -131.74 -169.30
C SER A 498 22.34 -130.79 -168.15
N GLN A 499 21.56 -129.73 -167.83
CA GLN A 499 21.27 -129.08 -166.48
C GLN A 499 21.96 -127.78 -165.90
N LEU A 500 21.43 -127.22 -164.76
CA LEU A 500 21.30 -125.76 -164.36
C LEU A 500 21.00 -125.44 -162.81
N THR A 501 21.03 -124.14 -162.37
CA THR A 501 20.16 -123.34 -161.35
C THR A 501 20.29 -123.18 -159.77
N LEU A 502 20.00 -121.95 -159.23
CA LEU A 502 19.41 -121.45 -157.89
C LEU A 502 20.22 -121.44 -156.52
N ASP A 503 19.93 -120.76 -155.36
CA ASP A 503 19.18 -119.51 -154.87
C ASP A 503 19.43 -119.12 -153.33
N LYS A 504 18.82 -118.07 -152.67
CA LYS A 504 19.20 -117.44 -151.34
C LYS A 504 18.18 -116.45 -150.59
N ALA A 505 17.90 -116.51 -149.24
CA ALA A 505 17.08 -115.47 -148.47
C ALA A 505 17.07 -115.40 -146.87
N ALA A 506 16.57 -114.26 -146.27
CA ALA A 506 15.67 -114.06 -145.05
C ALA A 506 16.09 -113.70 -143.55
N GLN A 507 15.12 -113.08 -142.79
CA GLN A 507 15.02 -112.76 -141.31
C GLN A 507 13.53 -112.65 -140.85
N TYR A 508 13.13 -113.00 -139.59
CA TYR A 508 12.08 -112.33 -138.74
C TYR A 508 11.64 -113.10 -137.45
N THR A 509 11.44 -112.41 -136.30
CA THR A 509 10.49 -112.68 -135.15
C THR A 509 10.85 -111.75 -133.97
N LYS A 510 9.99 -111.16 -133.11
CA LYS A 510 8.52 -110.94 -133.00
C LYS A 510 7.62 -112.00 -132.29
N LYS A 511 6.73 -111.51 -131.40
CA LYS A 511 5.57 -112.12 -130.69
C LYS A 511 5.82 -113.08 -129.49
N MET A 512 5.84 -112.55 -128.26
CA MET A 512 5.55 -113.34 -127.03
C MET A 512 4.96 -112.45 -125.92
N THR A 513 3.77 -111.90 -126.18
CA THR A 513 3.24 -110.70 -125.50
C THR A 513 2.56 -110.96 -124.15
N ASP A 514 1.78 -112.03 -124.01
CA ASP A 514 0.50 -111.94 -123.30
C ASP A 514 0.50 -112.34 -121.80
N LYS A 515 1.66 -112.37 -121.12
CA LYS A 515 1.77 -113.00 -119.79
C LYS A 515 1.38 -112.16 -118.57
N LEU A 516 1.70 -110.87 -118.50
CA LEU A 516 1.69 -110.14 -117.21
C LEU A 516 0.36 -109.51 -116.78
N ARG A 517 -0.66 -109.48 -117.65
CA ARG A 517 -1.94 -108.78 -117.37
C ARG A 517 -2.80 -109.42 -116.26
N ARG A 518 -2.43 -110.60 -115.76
CA ARG A 518 -3.11 -111.32 -114.66
C ARG A 518 -2.74 -110.82 -113.27
N ARG A 519 -1.61 -110.10 -113.14
CA ARG A 519 -0.97 -109.79 -111.85
C ARG A 519 -1.59 -108.64 -111.05
N ALA A 520 -2.68 -108.05 -111.56
CA ALA A 520 -3.34 -106.89 -110.94
C ALA A 520 -4.47 -107.32 -110.00
N THR A 521 -5.28 -108.30 -110.40
CA THR A 521 -6.43 -108.81 -109.62
C THR A 521 -6.02 -109.65 -108.40
N GLU A 522 -4.75 -110.04 -108.30
CA GLU A 522 -4.19 -110.73 -107.13
C GLU A 522 -4.04 -109.78 -105.93
N LEU A 523 -3.93 -108.46 -106.16
CA LEU A 523 -3.64 -107.48 -105.10
C LEU A 523 -4.87 -107.08 -104.28
N GLU A 524 -6.06 -107.01 -104.88
CA GLU A 524 -7.28 -106.64 -104.16
C GLU A 524 -7.69 -107.70 -103.11
N SER A 525 -7.30 -108.97 -103.32
CA SER A 525 -7.47 -110.04 -102.33
C SER A 525 -6.66 -109.81 -101.05
N SER A 526 -5.48 -109.19 -101.15
CA SER A 526 -4.58 -109.00 -100.00
C SER A 526 -5.11 -107.98 -98.97
N VAL A 527 -6.01 -107.08 -99.37
CA VAL A 527 -6.60 -106.09 -98.46
C VAL A 527 -7.51 -106.76 -97.42
N ALA A 528 -8.26 -107.80 -97.81
CA ALA A 528 -9.09 -108.59 -96.91
C ALA A 528 -8.27 -109.53 -95.99
N GLU A 529 -7.02 -109.83 -96.36
CA GLU A 529 -6.08 -110.53 -95.49
C GLU A 529 -5.59 -109.59 -94.38
N VAL A 530 -5.28 -108.32 -94.69
CA VAL A 530 -4.86 -107.31 -93.70
C VAL A 530 -5.92 -107.03 -92.64
N GLU A 531 -7.22 -107.02 -92.97
CA GLU A 531 -8.28 -106.88 -91.95
C GLU A 531 -8.36 -108.10 -90.99
N ASN A 532 -7.98 -109.29 -91.47
CA ASN A 532 -7.81 -110.47 -90.62
C ASN A 532 -6.50 -110.40 -89.81
N GLU A 533 -5.46 -109.74 -90.30
CA GLU A 533 -4.22 -109.48 -89.55
C GLU A 533 -4.46 -108.47 -88.42
N ILE A 534 -5.22 -107.40 -88.63
CA ILE A 534 -5.63 -106.46 -87.55
C ILE A 534 -6.40 -107.22 -86.44
N SER A 535 -7.26 -108.17 -86.81
CA SER A 535 -7.97 -109.03 -85.85
C SER A 535 -7.04 -110.00 -85.10
N ARG A 536 -5.89 -110.34 -85.70
CA ARG A 536 -4.83 -111.17 -85.10
C ARG A 536 -3.94 -110.33 -84.17
N ASP A 537 -3.60 -109.12 -84.56
CA ASP A 537 -2.85 -108.13 -83.76
C ASP A 537 -3.60 -107.75 -82.47
N VAL A 538 -4.94 -107.64 -82.50
CA VAL A 538 -5.75 -107.43 -81.29
C VAL A 538 -5.65 -108.64 -80.34
N LEU A 539 -5.53 -109.85 -80.87
CA LEU A 539 -5.28 -111.06 -80.09
C LEU A 539 -3.87 -111.05 -79.50
N ASP A 540 -2.86 -110.56 -80.24
CA ASP A 540 -1.50 -110.40 -79.74
C ASP A 540 -1.31 -109.20 -78.80
N ILE A 541 -2.17 -108.18 -78.85
CA ILE A 541 -2.33 -107.17 -77.79
C ILE A 541 -2.84 -107.84 -76.50
N SER A 542 -3.75 -108.83 -76.60
CA SER A 542 -4.17 -109.61 -75.44
C SER A 542 -3.05 -110.53 -74.91
N ASN A 543 -2.28 -111.19 -75.79
CA ASN A 543 -1.11 -112.00 -75.41
C ASN A 543 -0.02 -111.13 -74.77
N THR A 544 0.27 -109.95 -75.30
CA THR A 544 1.23 -109.02 -74.70
C THR A 544 0.72 -108.41 -73.40
N THR A 545 -0.60 -108.22 -73.23
CA THR A 545 -1.19 -107.84 -71.92
C THR A 545 -1.04 -108.96 -70.89
N ILE A 546 -1.25 -110.23 -71.28
CA ILE A 546 -0.96 -111.39 -70.44
C ILE A 546 0.56 -111.46 -70.15
N ARG A 547 1.41 -111.17 -71.11
CA ARG A 547 2.88 -111.13 -70.95
C ARG A 547 3.34 -109.98 -70.08
N VAL A 548 2.65 -108.83 -70.07
CA VAL A 548 2.87 -107.74 -69.11
C VAL A 548 2.45 -108.18 -67.71
N ARG A 549 1.36 -108.94 -67.57
CA ARG A 549 0.99 -109.55 -66.28
C ARG A 549 2.02 -110.57 -65.79
N GLN A 550 2.52 -111.43 -66.68
CA GLN A 550 3.63 -112.34 -66.41
C GLN A 550 4.94 -111.59 -66.11
N LEU A 551 5.17 -110.42 -66.72
CA LEU A 551 6.30 -109.55 -66.38
C LEU A 551 6.12 -108.85 -65.02
N GLN A 552 4.87 -108.61 -64.59
CA GLN A 552 4.55 -108.17 -63.23
C GLN A 552 4.81 -109.29 -62.22
N ASP A 553 4.31 -110.50 -62.49
CA ASP A 553 4.61 -111.69 -61.68
C ASP A 553 6.12 -111.97 -61.64
N VAL A 554 6.83 -111.78 -62.76
CA VAL A 554 8.30 -111.87 -62.82
C VAL A 554 8.98 -110.69 -62.11
N MET A 555 8.38 -109.50 -62.04
CA MET A 555 8.91 -108.40 -61.24
C MET A 555 8.78 -108.68 -59.75
N ASP A 556 7.67 -109.28 -59.32
CA ASP A 556 7.45 -109.69 -57.92
C ASP A 556 8.33 -110.90 -57.55
N ASN A 557 8.48 -111.89 -58.44
CA ASN A 557 9.48 -112.96 -58.29
C ASN A 557 10.93 -112.42 -58.35
N LEU A 558 11.21 -111.34 -59.09
CA LEU A 558 12.50 -110.64 -59.04
C LEU A 558 12.67 -109.83 -57.75
N ASN A 559 11.58 -109.39 -57.12
CA ASN A 559 11.61 -108.73 -55.81
C ASN A 559 11.87 -109.76 -54.70
N ASP A 560 11.27 -110.95 -54.78
CA ASP A 560 11.59 -112.09 -53.94
C ASP A 560 12.99 -112.65 -54.23
N GLU A 561 13.45 -112.68 -55.48
CA GLU A 561 14.87 -112.89 -55.77
C GLU A 561 15.71 -111.78 -55.15
N ILE A 562 15.33 -110.50 -55.20
CA ILE A 562 16.08 -109.41 -54.54
C ILE A 562 16.11 -109.61 -53.02
N HIS A 563 15.04 -110.11 -52.39
CA HIS A 563 15.06 -110.50 -50.98
C HIS A 563 15.96 -111.72 -50.71
N GLN A 564 15.98 -112.72 -51.58
CA GLN A 564 16.91 -113.87 -51.49
C GLN A 564 18.36 -113.49 -51.84
N LYS A 565 18.57 -112.52 -52.72
CA LYS A 565 19.85 -111.90 -53.08
C LYS A 565 20.33 -111.02 -51.93
N ASN A 566 19.46 -110.33 -51.21
CA ASN A 566 19.79 -109.62 -49.97
C ASN A 566 20.08 -110.59 -48.82
N ALA A 567 19.38 -111.72 -48.71
CA ALA A 567 19.71 -112.77 -47.74
C ALA A 567 21.02 -113.50 -48.08
N THR A 568 21.35 -113.66 -49.37
CA THR A 568 22.65 -114.19 -49.81
C THR A 568 23.75 -113.14 -49.81
N ILE A 569 23.45 -111.85 -49.98
CA ILE A 569 24.36 -110.72 -49.71
C ILE A 569 24.68 -110.71 -48.23
N SER A 570 23.72 -110.85 -47.32
CA SER A 570 24.01 -110.92 -45.88
C SER A 570 24.83 -112.18 -45.50
N LYS A 571 24.65 -113.31 -46.21
CA LYS A 571 25.59 -114.45 -46.12
C LYS A 571 26.96 -114.14 -46.72
N ILE A 572 27.04 -113.39 -47.82
CA ILE A 572 28.27 -112.97 -48.49
C ILE A 572 28.99 -111.90 -47.66
N GLU A 573 28.30 -111.05 -46.92
CA GLU A 573 28.82 -110.11 -45.93
C GLU A 573 29.35 -110.88 -44.72
N GLY A 574 28.63 -111.90 -44.24
CA GLY A 574 29.14 -112.87 -43.28
C GLY A 574 30.36 -113.64 -43.80
N GLU A 575 30.43 -113.94 -45.09
CA GLU A 575 31.63 -114.48 -45.74
C GLU A 575 32.70 -113.44 -46.03
N ILE A 576 32.39 -112.16 -46.15
CA ILE A 576 33.34 -111.05 -46.26
C ILE A 576 33.93 -110.76 -44.89
N VAL A 577 33.19 -110.87 -43.80
CA VAL A 577 33.74 -110.84 -42.43
C VAL A 577 34.64 -112.05 -42.19
N LYS A 578 34.22 -113.26 -42.62
CA LYS A 578 35.09 -114.47 -42.54
C LYS A 578 36.30 -114.37 -43.48
N ARG A 579 36.15 -113.81 -44.68
CA ARG A 579 37.24 -113.56 -45.62
C ARG A 579 38.13 -112.42 -45.15
N ASN A 580 37.62 -111.42 -44.42
CA ASN A 580 38.42 -110.39 -43.76
C ASN A 580 39.23 -111.01 -42.63
N ALA A 581 38.63 -111.88 -41.80
CA ALA A 581 39.38 -112.67 -40.82
C ALA A 581 40.36 -113.69 -41.45
N ILE A 582 40.23 -114.00 -42.75
CA ILE A 582 41.23 -114.75 -43.53
C ILE A 582 42.23 -113.81 -44.21
N ILE A 583 41.83 -112.58 -44.57
CA ILE A 583 42.69 -111.52 -45.10
C ILE A 583 43.60 -111.03 -43.99
N GLU A 584 43.18 -110.84 -42.75
CA GLU A 584 44.07 -110.56 -41.60
C GLU A 584 45.10 -111.68 -41.40
N ARG A 585 44.67 -112.95 -41.49
CA ARG A 585 45.59 -114.10 -41.45
C ARG A 585 46.51 -114.16 -42.67
N LYS A 586 46.05 -113.72 -43.84
CA LYS A 586 46.89 -113.55 -45.04
C LYS A 586 47.71 -112.26 -45.02
N GLN A 587 47.34 -111.26 -44.22
CA GLN A 587 48.08 -110.02 -44.02
C GLN A 587 49.27 -110.33 -43.11
N SER A 588 49.03 -111.11 -42.05
CA SER A 588 50.09 -111.69 -41.22
C SER A 588 51.06 -112.60 -42.00
N THR A 589 50.63 -113.30 -43.06
CA THR A 589 51.57 -113.99 -43.97
C THR A 589 52.15 -113.08 -45.05
N ILE A 590 51.45 -112.04 -45.51
CA ILE A 590 52.00 -110.96 -46.34
C ILE A 590 53.09 -110.23 -45.58
N ASP A 591 53.01 -110.02 -44.26
CA ASP A 591 54.06 -109.44 -43.44
C ASP A 591 55.27 -110.39 -43.31
N GLN A 592 55.04 -111.70 -43.28
CA GLN A 592 56.11 -112.70 -43.40
C GLN A 592 56.73 -112.73 -44.80
N TYR A 593 55.97 -112.39 -45.86
CA TYR A 593 56.50 -112.19 -47.21
C TYR A 593 57.15 -110.81 -47.41
N ASN A 594 56.71 -109.75 -46.74
CA ASN A 594 57.35 -108.44 -46.71
C ASN A 594 58.75 -108.58 -46.07
N LYS A 595 58.84 -109.38 -44.99
CA LYS A 595 60.11 -109.77 -44.36
C LYS A 595 61.00 -110.66 -45.25
N ARG A 596 60.49 -111.18 -46.37
CA ARG A 596 61.26 -111.80 -47.48
C ARG A 596 61.51 -110.84 -48.64
N ILE A 597 60.64 -109.85 -48.87
CA ILE A 597 60.83 -108.78 -49.86
C ILE A 597 62.00 -107.88 -49.44
N ASP A 598 62.18 -107.60 -48.14
CA ASP A 598 63.37 -106.90 -47.65
C ASP A 598 64.66 -107.75 -47.85
N GLN A 599 64.55 -109.08 -47.90
CA GLN A 599 65.66 -109.96 -48.29
C GLN A 599 65.91 -110.01 -49.81
N MET A 600 64.97 -109.55 -50.63
CA MET A 600 65.11 -109.39 -52.09
C MET A 600 65.61 -107.98 -52.46
N LYS A 601 65.12 -106.93 -51.80
CA LYS A 601 65.65 -105.55 -51.90
C LYS A 601 67.13 -105.42 -51.51
N SER A 602 67.68 -106.43 -50.85
CA SER A 602 69.11 -106.54 -50.52
C SER A 602 69.95 -107.25 -51.61
N LYS A 603 69.37 -107.60 -52.78
CA LYS A 603 70.06 -108.44 -53.79
C LYS A 603 70.07 -107.90 -55.22
N ASP A 604 69.08 -107.12 -55.64
CA ASP A 604 69.08 -106.46 -56.94
C ASP A 604 69.23 -104.93 -56.75
N GLY A 605 70.12 -104.31 -57.52
CA GLY A 605 70.41 -102.87 -57.47
C GLY A 605 70.88 -102.34 -58.84
N GLY A 606 70.67 -101.05 -59.09
CA GLY A 606 70.62 -100.45 -60.43
C GLY A 606 69.16 -100.17 -60.82
N GLU A 607 68.76 -98.97 -61.27
CA GLU A 607 69.08 -98.29 -62.55
C GLU A 607 68.26 -98.88 -63.72
N GLU A 608 67.72 -98.12 -64.69
CA GLU A 608 67.89 -96.69 -65.07
C GLU A 608 66.53 -95.96 -65.20
N ILE A 609 66.53 -94.61 -65.27
CA ILE A 609 65.30 -93.78 -65.38
C ILE A 609 64.82 -93.65 -66.84
N GLY A 610 63.55 -93.94 -67.09
CA GLY A 610 62.92 -93.78 -68.41
C GLY A 610 62.32 -92.38 -68.67
N PRO A 611 62.24 -91.92 -69.93
CA PRO A 611 61.70 -90.58 -70.25
C PRO A 611 60.21 -90.40 -69.90
N LEU A 612 59.43 -91.48 -69.81
CA LEU A 612 58.06 -91.41 -69.28
C LEU A 612 58.03 -91.10 -67.77
N GLU A 613 59.01 -91.57 -67.00
CA GLU A 613 59.09 -91.31 -65.56
C GLU A 613 59.44 -89.84 -65.28
N LEU A 614 60.29 -89.24 -66.13
CA LEU A 614 60.55 -87.80 -66.09
C LEU A 614 59.24 -87.00 -66.32
N GLN A 615 58.40 -87.47 -67.26
CA GLN A 615 57.12 -86.85 -67.57
C GLN A 615 56.11 -87.03 -66.42
N ILE A 616 56.05 -88.22 -65.80
CA ILE A 616 55.28 -88.50 -64.59
C ILE A 616 55.73 -87.59 -63.43
N HIS A 617 57.04 -87.42 -63.21
CA HIS A 617 57.57 -86.56 -62.16
C HIS A 617 57.20 -85.08 -62.40
N THR A 618 57.18 -84.60 -63.65
CA THR A 618 56.68 -83.24 -63.94
C THR A 618 55.17 -83.10 -63.69
N LEU A 619 54.37 -84.12 -63.99
CA LEU A 619 52.93 -84.12 -63.68
C LEU A 619 52.66 -84.19 -62.18
N GLN A 620 53.41 -85.01 -61.43
CA GLN A 620 53.34 -85.06 -59.97
C GLN A 620 53.67 -83.71 -59.35
N LYS A 621 54.74 -83.04 -59.81
CA LYS A 621 55.11 -81.69 -59.34
C LYS A 621 54.04 -80.62 -59.67
N GLN A 622 53.32 -80.77 -60.78
CA GLN A 622 52.16 -79.93 -61.09
C GLN A 622 50.95 -80.23 -60.20
N ILE A 623 50.72 -81.50 -59.84
CA ILE A 623 49.68 -81.90 -58.90
C ILE A 623 49.98 -81.38 -57.49
N GLU A 624 51.23 -81.48 -57.01
CA GLU A 624 51.66 -80.91 -55.73
C GLU A 624 51.48 -79.39 -55.69
N ALA A 625 51.83 -78.68 -56.77
CA ALA A 625 51.60 -77.24 -56.88
C ALA A 625 50.11 -76.88 -56.78
N ARG A 626 49.22 -77.64 -57.45
CA ARG A 626 47.76 -77.44 -57.34
C ARG A 626 47.21 -77.82 -55.98
N LEU A 627 47.75 -78.84 -55.31
CA LEU A 627 47.35 -79.20 -53.94
C LEU A 627 47.73 -78.10 -52.94
N ASN A 628 48.93 -77.52 -53.06
CA ASN A 628 49.34 -76.39 -52.23
C ASN A 628 48.42 -75.17 -52.46
N GLU A 629 48.16 -74.80 -53.71
CA GLU A 629 47.22 -73.73 -54.10
C GLU A 629 45.80 -73.96 -53.53
N ILE A 630 45.31 -75.22 -53.52
CA ILE A 630 44.05 -75.59 -52.87
C ILE A 630 44.12 -75.39 -51.34
N THR A 631 45.23 -75.75 -50.68
CA THR A 631 45.37 -75.53 -49.23
C THR A 631 45.49 -74.05 -48.85
N GLU A 632 46.12 -73.22 -49.69
CA GLU A 632 46.17 -71.76 -49.51
C GLU A 632 44.76 -71.15 -49.67
N LEU A 633 44.00 -71.58 -50.67
CA LEU A 633 42.60 -71.17 -50.85
C LEU A 633 41.70 -71.63 -49.69
N GLN A 634 41.92 -72.82 -49.12
CA GLN A 634 41.21 -73.29 -47.92
C GLN A 634 41.57 -72.45 -46.68
N GLN A 635 42.85 -72.10 -46.48
CA GLN A 635 43.25 -71.20 -45.39
C GLN A 635 42.66 -69.80 -45.55
N PHE A 636 42.66 -69.26 -46.78
CA PHE A 636 42.02 -67.97 -47.09
C PHE A 636 40.51 -68.01 -46.81
N TRP A 637 39.82 -69.08 -47.24
CA TRP A 637 38.39 -69.27 -46.96
C TRP A 637 38.09 -69.36 -45.47
N LEU A 638 38.87 -70.13 -44.69
CA LEU A 638 38.72 -70.21 -43.22
C LEU A 638 38.99 -68.87 -42.53
N ARG A 639 39.92 -68.07 -43.05
CA ARG A 639 40.24 -66.73 -42.54
C ARG A 639 39.06 -65.78 -42.76
N ASN A 640 38.53 -65.75 -43.99
CA ASN A 640 37.36 -64.95 -44.36
C ASN A 640 36.09 -65.40 -43.62
N GLN A 641 35.90 -66.70 -43.39
CA GLN A 641 34.80 -67.24 -42.58
C GLN A 641 34.93 -66.82 -41.11
N SER A 642 36.15 -66.82 -40.55
CA SER A 642 36.42 -66.36 -39.19
C SER A 642 36.16 -64.86 -39.03
N GLU A 643 36.46 -64.06 -40.05
CA GLU A 643 36.19 -62.62 -40.11
C GLU A 643 34.70 -62.31 -40.29
N LEU A 644 33.98 -63.10 -41.10
CA LEU A 644 32.52 -63.06 -41.21
C LEU A 644 31.84 -63.40 -39.87
N VAL A 645 32.36 -64.38 -39.12
CA VAL A 645 31.84 -64.74 -37.79
C VAL A 645 32.15 -63.66 -36.74
N LYS A 646 33.25 -62.91 -36.87
CA LYS A 646 33.50 -61.71 -36.04
C LYS A 646 32.51 -60.60 -36.36
N THR A 647 32.41 -60.20 -37.63
CA THR A 647 31.51 -59.10 -38.04
C THR A 647 30.04 -59.42 -37.75
N LEU A 648 29.60 -60.68 -37.86
CA LEU A 648 28.27 -61.11 -37.39
C LEU A 648 28.09 -60.92 -35.87
N LYS A 649 29.09 -61.23 -35.04
CA LYS A 649 29.03 -60.99 -33.58
C LYS A 649 29.04 -59.49 -33.24
N ASP A 650 29.79 -58.69 -33.98
CA ASP A 650 29.84 -57.24 -33.78
C ASP A 650 28.50 -56.59 -34.18
N VAL A 651 27.88 -57.03 -35.28
CA VAL A 651 26.52 -56.63 -35.70
C VAL A 651 25.45 -57.09 -34.68
N GLN A 652 25.54 -58.33 -34.18
CA GLN A 652 24.66 -58.84 -33.13
C GLN A 652 24.74 -57.95 -31.88
N LYS A 653 25.96 -57.64 -31.41
CA LYS A 653 26.18 -56.76 -30.25
C LYS A 653 25.66 -55.34 -30.49
N GLN A 654 25.92 -54.76 -31.67
CA GLN A 654 25.36 -53.45 -32.04
C GLN A 654 23.83 -53.45 -32.05
N SER A 655 23.18 -54.58 -32.39
CA SER A 655 21.72 -54.72 -32.29
C SER A 655 21.23 -54.78 -30.83
N GLU A 656 21.97 -55.44 -29.94
CA GLU A 656 21.68 -55.50 -28.50
C GLU A 656 21.87 -54.11 -27.84
N ASP A 657 22.96 -53.41 -28.16
CA ASP A 657 23.23 -52.04 -27.73
C ASP A 657 22.17 -51.05 -28.27
N MET A 658 21.73 -51.20 -29.53
CA MET A 658 20.64 -50.44 -30.14
C MET A 658 19.29 -50.68 -29.45
N GLU A 659 18.98 -51.91 -29.07
CA GLU A 659 17.79 -52.21 -28.25
C GLU A 659 17.87 -51.58 -26.86
N TYR A 660 19.04 -51.62 -26.21
CA TYR A 660 19.27 -50.98 -24.93
C TYR A 660 19.07 -49.45 -25.02
N LEU A 661 19.62 -48.81 -26.06
CA LEU A 661 19.43 -47.38 -26.32
C LEU A 661 17.96 -47.01 -26.59
N LYS A 662 17.20 -47.85 -27.31
CA LYS A 662 15.75 -47.65 -27.50
C LYS A 662 14.98 -47.73 -26.18
N LYS A 663 15.35 -48.66 -25.29
CA LYS A 663 14.74 -48.80 -23.95
C LYS A 663 15.08 -47.59 -23.07
N GLN A 664 16.35 -47.17 -23.04
CA GLN A 664 16.81 -45.92 -22.41
C GLN A 664 16.03 -44.69 -22.91
N TYR A 665 15.96 -44.49 -24.23
CA TYR A 665 15.24 -43.37 -24.85
C TYR A 665 13.76 -43.36 -24.48
N THR A 666 13.10 -44.51 -24.48
CA THR A 666 11.67 -44.62 -24.09
C THR A 666 11.45 -44.21 -22.63
N ILE A 667 12.34 -44.62 -21.72
CA ILE A 667 12.28 -44.22 -20.30
C ILE A 667 12.52 -42.71 -20.14
N LEU A 668 13.48 -42.15 -20.88
CA LEU A 668 13.75 -40.70 -20.87
C LEU A 668 12.58 -39.89 -21.45
N LEU A 669 11.94 -40.37 -22.52
CA LEU A 669 10.75 -39.75 -23.12
C LEU A 669 9.55 -39.78 -22.17
N GLN A 670 9.32 -40.88 -21.45
CA GLN A 670 8.29 -40.95 -20.41
C GLN A 670 8.58 -40.02 -19.23
N LYS A 671 9.85 -39.93 -18.77
CA LYS A 671 10.27 -38.96 -17.74
C LYS A 671 10.05 -37.52 -18.20
N LYS A 672 10.42 -37.19 -19.44
CA LYS A 672 10.17 -35.88 -20.06
C LYS A 672 8.69 -35.54 -20.06
N LEU A 673 7.82 -36.43 -20.56
CA LEU A 673 6.37 -36.22 -20.60
C LEU A 673 5.76 -36.04 -19.20
N ARG A 674 6.28 -36.74 -18.18
CA ARG A 674 5.82 -36.56 -16.79
C ARG A 674 6.21 -35.18 -16.24
N ILE A 675 7.45 -34.74 -16.48
CA ILE A 675 7.96 -33.42 -16.07
C ILE A 675 7.23 -32.30 -16.84
N GLU A 676 6.92 -32.48 -18.12
CA GLU A 676 6.09 -31.54 -18.89
C GLU A 676 4.65 -31.49 -18.35
N GLY A 677 4.11 -32.60 -17.84
CA GLY A 677 2.84 -32.63 -17.11
C GLY A 677 2.90 -31.87 -15.78
N GLU A 678 3.95 -32.09 -14.98
CA GLU A 678 4.21 -31.38 -13.71
C GLU A 678 4.33 -29.86 -13.94
N ILE A 679 5.13 -29.44 -14.94
CA ILE A 679 5.28 -28.03 -15.35
C ILE A 679 3.95 -27.43 -15.79
N ASN A 680 3.12 -28.16 -16.54
CA ASN A 680 1.81 -27.67 -16.96
C ASN A 680 0.82 -27.57 -15.79
N SER A 681 0.91 -28.43 -14.77
CA SER A 681 0.15 -28.26 -13.52
C SER A 681 0.55 -26.96 -12.82
N HIS A 682 1.86 -26.75 -12.59
CA HIS A 682 2.37 -25.56 -11.94
C HIS A 682 2.10 -24.26 -12.72
N ASN A 683 2.08 -24.31 -14.06
CA ASN A 683 1.66 -23.17 -14.89
C ASN A 683 0.17 -22.83 -14.71
N ASN A 684 -0.71 -23.82 -14.55
CA ASN A 684 -2.12 -23.59 -14.28
C ASN A 684 -2.33 -23.06 -12.84
N GLU A 685 -1.66 -23.67 -11.86
CA GLU A 685 -1.64 -23.21 -10.47
C GLU A 685 -1.15 -21.76 -10.36
N MET A 686 -0.09 -21.39 -11.09
CA MET A 686 0.43 -20.03 -11.15
C MET A 686 -0.57 -19.07 -11.80
N GLN A 687 -1.27 -19.47 -12.87
CA GLN A 687 -2.35 -18.65 -13.44
C GLN A 687 -3.53 -18.43 -12.48
N ASP A 688 -3.90 -19.44 -11.69
CA ASP A 688 -4.96 -19.29 -10.68
C ASP A 688 -4.50 -18.45 -9.48
N ILE A 689 -3.24 -18.56 -9.07
CA ILE A 689 -2.62 -17.63 -8.11
C ILE A 689 -2.61 -16.20 -8.67
N GLU A 690 -2.24 -15.98 -9.94
CA GLU A 690 -2.32 -14.67 -10.57
C GLU A 690 -3.74 -14.11 -10.63
N ARG A 691 -4.75 -14.95 -10.94
CA ARG A 691 -6.18 -14.54 -10.93
C ARG A 691 -6.60 -14.12 -9.53
N ASN A 692 -6.20 -14.88 -8.50
CA ASN A 692 -6.47 -14.55 -7.10
C ASN A 692 -5.76 -13.27 -6.66
N VAL A 693 -4.49 -13.06 -7.03
CA VAL A 693 -3.73 -11.82 -6.77
C VAL A 693 -4.40 -10.63 -7.44
N ARG A 694 -4.84 -10.75 -8.71
CA ARG A 694 -5.59 -9.70 -9.40
C ARG A 694 -6.94 -9.43 -8.72
N SER A 695 -7.62 -10.44 -8.18
CA SER A 695 -8.83 -10.22 -7.37
C SER A 695 -8.51 -9.46 -6.09
N MET A 696 -7.49 -9.86 -5.34
CA MET A 696 -7.06 -9.16 -4.12
C MET A 696 -6.61 -7.72 -4.40
N GLN A 697 -5.96 -7.45 -5.54
CA GLN A 697 -5.64 -6.08 -5.99
C GLN A 697 -6.91 -5.28 -6.34
N ASN A 698 -7.90 -5.89 -6.97
CA ASN A 698 -9.21 -5.27 -7.23
C ASN A 698 -9.97 -4.99 -5.93
N ASP A 699 -9.86 -5.86 -4.92
CA ASP A 699 -10.50 -5.67 -3.62
C ASP A 699 -9.75 -4.65 -2.75
N MET A 700 -8.41 -4.64 -2.78
CA MET A 700 -7.58 -3.60 -2.14
C MET A 700 -7.82 -2.22 -2.75
N THR A 701 -7.95 -2.12 -4.08
CA THR A 701 -8.29 -0.84 -4.74
C THR A 701 -9.72 -0.39 -4.41
N LYS A 702 -10.72 -1.28 -4.39
CA LYS A 702 -12.06 -0.96 -3.86
C LYS A 702 -11.97 -0.42 -2.43
N LEU A 703 -11.26 -1.13 -1.54
CA LEU A 703 -11.15 -0.78 -0.13
C LEU A 703 -10.42 0.56 0.06
N ASN A 704 -9.38 0.85 -0.73
CA ASN A 704 -8.74 2.16 -0.78
C ASN A 704 -9.71 3.25 -1.28
N THR A 705 -10.52 3.01 -2.31
CA THR A 705 -11.55 3.98 -2.76
C THR A 705 -12.71 4.16 -1.79
N LEU A 706 -12.90 3.24 -0.85
CA LEU A 706 -13.81 3.41 0.29
C LEU A 706 -13.14 4.24 1.38
N ILE A 707 -11.88 3.94 1.74
CA ILE A 707 -11.08 4.73 2.69
C ILE A 707 -11.02 6.20 2.27
N THR A 708 -10.75 6.51 0.99
CA THR A 708 -10.71 7.91 0.52
C THR A 708 -12.08 8.60 0.48
N LYS A 709 -13.17 7.83 0.39
CA LYS A 709 -14.53 8.38 0.52
C LYS A 709 -14.89 8.64 1.97
N GLU A 710 -14.60 7.71 2.87
CA GLU A 710 -14.81 7.88 4.31
C GLU A 710 -13.91 8.97 4.90
N SER A 711 -12.67 9.13 4.42
CA SER A 711 -11.81 10.26 4.81
C SER A 711 -12.38 11.59 4.31
N GLY A 712 -12.81 11.67 3.04
CA GLY A 712 -13.46 12.87 2.50
C GLY A 712 -14.78 13.22 3.18
N LEU A 713 -15.59 12.22 3.55
CA LEU A 713 -16.81 12.40 4.35
C LEU A 713 -16.49 12.85 5.77
N ARG A 714 -15.46 12.28 6.41
CA ARG A 714 -14.97 12.71 7.72
C ARG A 714 -14.45 14.14 7.70
N GLU A 715 -13.66 14.51 6.69
CA GLU A 715 -13.16 15.88 6.51
C GLU A 715 -14.31 16.87 6.27
N ALA A 716 -15.28 16.53 5.42
CA ALA A 716 -16.46 17.36 5.20
C ALA A 716 -17.33 17.51 6.46
N LEU A 717 -17.52 16.44 7.24
CA LEU A 717 -18.21 16.49 8.54
C LEU A 717 -17.42 17.31 9.56
N GLN A 718 -16.10 17.17 9.64
CA GLN A 718 -15.25 17.94 10.55
C GLN A 718 -15.24 19.44 10.18
N GLN A 719 -15.17 19.78 8.89
CA GLN A 719 -15.32 21.16 8.41
C GLN A 719 -16.72 21.70 8.73
N GLY A 720 -17.78 20.90 8.52
CA GLY A 720 -19.14 21.25 8.90
C GLY A 720 -19.30 21.50 10.41
N THR A 721 -18.66 20.68 11.26
CA THR A 721 -18.64 20.89 12.71
C THR A 721 -17.90 22.17 13.08
N VAL A 722 -16.72 22.43 12.52
CA VAL A 722 -15.96 23.68 12.77
C VAL A 722 -16.73 24.92 12.31
N LEU A 723 -17.47 24.84 11.21
CA LEU A 723 -18.35 25.93 10.75
C LEU A 723 -19.52 26.13 11.72
N MET A 724 -20.21 25.07 12.15
CA MET A 724 -21.28 25.18 13.16
C MET A 724 -20.76 25.71 14.51
N GLU A 725 -19.56 25.30 14.94
CA GLU A 725 -18.89 25.83 16.14
C GLU A 725 -18.58 27.32 15.98
N SER A 726 -18.09 27.75 14.81
CA SER A 726 -17.88 29.17 14.49
C SER A 726 -19.19 29.96 14.52
N ASP A 727 -20.26 29.43 13.93
CA ASP A 727 -21.59 30.06 13.92
C ASP A 727 -22.18 30.14 15.34
N PHE A 728 -22.03 29.10 16.17
CA PHE A 728 -22.42 29.12 17.58
C PHE A 728 -21.61 30.14 18.38
N ILE A 729 -20.29 30.23 18.17
CA ILE A 729 -19.43 31.23 18.82
C ILE A 729 -19.81 32.65 18.38
N GLN A 730 -20.18 32.85 17.12
CA GLN A 730 -20.62 34.15 16.61
C GLN A 730 -22.00 34.54 17.17
N ALA A 731 -22.95 33.61 17.22
CA ALA A 731 -24.26 33.83 17.84
C ALA A 731 -24.14 34.10 19.35
N LEU A 732 -23.27 33.37 20.04
CA LEU A 732 -23.00 33.58 21.47
C LEU A 732 -22.39 34.97 21.70
N LYS A 733 -21.39 35.38 20.92
CA LYS A 733 -20.81 36.74 20.97
C LYS A 733 -21.83 37.85 20.65
N GLN A 734 -22.79 37.59 19.76
CA GLN A 734 -23.88 38.54 19.50
C GLN A 734 -24.77 38.68 20.74
N VAL A 735 -25.18 37.57 21.36
CA VAL A 735 -26.00 37.58 22.59
C VAL A 735 -25.24 38.18 23.79
N GLU A 736 -23.93 37.95 23.90
CA GLU A 736 -23.07 38.66 24.86
C GLU A 736 -23.05 40.17 24.60
N GLY A 737 -22.91 40.60 23.34
CA GLY A 737 -22.95 42.01 22.95
C GLY A 737 -24.31 42.67 23.23
N GLU A 738 -25.41 41.98 22.95
CA GLU A 738 -26.77 42.40 23.30
C GLU A 738 -26.96 42.48 24.82
N SER A 739 -26.44 41.50 25.58
CA SER A 739 -26.47 41.50 27.04
C SER A 739 -25.67 42.65 27.65
N ILE A 740 -24.47 42.93 27.13
CA ILE A 740 -23.67 44.11 27.51
C ILE A 740 -24.41 45.40 27.16
N GLY A 741 -25.08 45.46 26.00
CA GLY A 741 -25.94 46.57 25.61
C GLY A 741 -27.08 46.84 26.60
N MET A 742 -27.76 45.78 27.05
CA MET A 742 -28.82 45.86 28.06
C MET A 742 -28.26 46.22 29.46
N GLN A 743 -27.09 45.71 29.82
CA GLN A 743 -26.41 46.07 31.07
C GLN A 743 -26.03 47.56 31.11
N ASN A 744 -25.47 48.09 30.00
CA ASN A 744 -25.18 49.51 29.87
C ASN A 744 -26.44 50.39 29.97
N GLN A 745 -27.59 49.93 29.45
CA GLN A 745 -28.87 50.62 29.63
C GLN A 745 -29.35 50.57 31.09
N ILE A 746 -29.19 49.44 31.78
CA ILE A 746 -29.50 49.30 33.21
C ILE A 746 -28.64 50.24 34.05
N ASP A 747 -27.34 50.36 33.75
CA ASP A 747 -26.43 51.24 34.50
C ASP A 747 -26.67 52.72 34.21
N ALA A 748 -26.99 53.10 32.96
CA ALA A 748 -27.47 54.45 32.65
C ALA A 748 -28.76 54.79 33.43
N LEU A 749 -29.72 53.87 33.53
CA LEU A 749 -30.94 54.03 34.33
C LEU A 749 -30.65 54.10 35.85
N LYS A 750 -29.59 53.47 36.35
CA LYS A 750 -29.12 53.66 37.73
C LYS A 750 -28.56 55.08 37.93
N GLU A 751 -27.71 55.57 37.03
CA GLU A 751 -27.20 56.94 37.11
C GLU A 751 -28.34 57.97 37.05
N GLU A 752 -29.32 57.79 36.16
CA GLU A 752 -30.50 58.67 36.09
C GLU A 752 -31.32 58.61 37.38
N LYS A 753 -31.54 57.42 37.95
CA LYS A 753 -32.20 57.25 39.26
C LYS A 753 -31.44 57.96 40.37
N GLU A 754 -30.11 57.87 40.41
CA GLU A 754 -29.28 58.54 41.42
C GLU A 754 -29.27 60.06 41.24
N ARG A 755 -29.20 60.56 40.00
CA ARG A 755 -29.37 62.00 39.68
C ARG A 755 -30.74 62.51 40.16
N LEU A 756 -31.81 61.76 39.92
CA LEU A 756 -33.17 62.10 40.38
C LEU A 756 -33.30 62.03 41.92
N LEU A 757 -32.67 61.06 42.57
CA LEU A 757 -32.69 60.92 44.04
C LEU A 757 -31.92 62.04 44.72
N ASN A 758 -30.76 62.44 44.18
CA ASN A 758 -30.02 63.61 44.64
C ASN A 758 -30.84 64.91 44.46
N SER A 759 -31.50 65.08 43.31
CA SER A 759 -32.42 66.21 43.05
C SER A 759 -33.60 66.25 44.03
N LEU A 760 -34.16 65.09 44.41
CA LEU A 760 -35.19 64.98 45.44
C LEU A 760 -34.67 65.44 46.82
N VAL A 761 -33.49 64.97 47.24
CA VAL A 761 -32.87 65.37 48.51
C VAL A 761 -32.55 66.87 48.53
N GLU A 762 -32.17 67.46 47.40
CA GLU A 762 -32.01 68.91 47.28
C GLU A 762 -33.34 69.66 47.37
N ALA A 763 -34.42 69.16 46.77
CA ALA A 763 -35.76 69.72 46.91
C ALA A 763 -36.28 69.64 48.36
N GLU A 764 -36.09 68.51 49.05
CA GLU A 764 -36.42 68.34 50.47
C GLU A 764 -35.64 69.31 51.36
N ARG A 765 -34.34 69.49 51.11
CA ARG A 765 -33.51 70.50 51.79
C ARG A 765 -34.05 71.92 51.58
N GLN A 766 -34.49 72.27 50.37
CA GLN A 766 -35.11 73.57 50.10
C GLN A 766 -36.45 73.75 50.82
N ILE A 767 -37.30 72.72 50.87
CA ILE A 767 -38.57 72.73 51.61
C ILE A 767 -38.31 73.02 53.10
N MET A 768 -37.40 72.28 53.73
CA MET A 768 -37.01 72.49 55.14
C MET A 768 -36.49 73.92 55.39
N LEU A 769 -35.75 74.49 54.44
CA LEU A 769 -35.21 75.85 54.52
C LEU A 769 -36.33 76.91 54.44
N TRP A 770 -37.33 76.71 53.56
CA TRP A 770 -38.51 77.57 53.46
C TRP A 770 -39.46 77.44 54.65
N GLU A 771 -39.62 76.23 55.20
CA GLU A 771 -40.41 76.01 56.42
C GLU A 771 -39.79 76.73 57.62
N LYS A 772 -38.46 76.61 57.80
CA LYS A 772 -37.73 77.34 58.86
C LYS A 772 -37.82 78.86 58.69
N LYS A 773 -37.72 79.39 57.47
CA LYS A 773 -37.98 80.82 57.17
C LYS A 773 -39.41 81.23 57.55
N THR A 774 -40.39 80.38 57.25
CA THR A 774 -41.80 80.63 57.54
C THR A 774 -42.07 80.62 59.05
N GLN A 775 -41.43 79.73 59.81
CA GLN A 775 -41.52 79.71 61.27
C GLN A 775 -40.94 81.00 61.89
N LEU A 776 -39.72 81.40 61.50
CA LEU A 776 -39.10 82.64 61.96
C LEU A 776 -39.96 83.89 61.64
N ALA A 777 -40.64 83.90 60.49
CA ALA A 777 -41.56 84.98 60.13
C ALA A 777 -42.83 85.02 61.02
N ARG A 778 -43.34 83.86 61.47
CA ARG A 778 -44.45 83.80 62.44
C ARG A 778 -44.00 84.26 63.83
N GLU A 779 -42.82 83.83 64.27
CA GLU A 779 -42.24 84.22 65.56
C GLU A 779 -41.96 85.72 65.62
N ALA A 780 -41.37 86.29 64.55
CA ALA A 780 -41.18 87.73 64.40
C ALA A 780 -42.50 88.51 64.38
N LYS A 781 -43.56 88.00 63.74
CA LYS A 781 -44.89 88.63 63.79
C LYS A 781 -45.46 88.61 65.20
N ASN A 782 -45.43 87.48 65.89
CA ASN A 782 -45.96 87.33 67.24
C ASN A 782 -45.25 88.24 68.26
N ALA A 783 -44.01 88.65 67.99
CA ALA A 783 -43.25 89.62 68.80
C ALA A 783 -43.63 91.09 68.53
N VAL A 784 -44.48 91.40 67.54
CA VAL A 784 -44.75 92.76 67.03
C VAL A 784 -46.23 93.17 67.11
N ASP A 785 -47.18 92.24 67.23
CA ASP A 785 -48.63 92.55 67.30
C ASP A 785 -49.09 93.14 68.67
N LEU A 786 -48.83 94.44 68.86
CA LEU A 786 -49.78 95.47 69.33
C LEU A 786 -50.81 95.15 70.45
N GLU A 787 -50.39 94.76 71.67
CA GLU A 787 -51.25 94.94 72.86
C GLU A 787 -50.53 95.31 74.19
N TYR A 788 -49.45 96.10 74.11
CA TYR A 788 -48.69 96.58 75.29
C TYR A 788 -48.66 98.13 75.34
N GLY A 789 -49.08 98.74 76.47
CA GLY A 789 -48.77 100.16 76.78
C GLY A 789 -49.90 101.20 76.89
N GLN A 790 -51.20 100.88 76.73
CA GLN A 790 -52.27 101.91 76.75
C GLN A 790 -52.66 102.49 78.12
N GLY A 791 -52.07 102.04 79.23
CA GLY A 791 -52.45 102.49 80.58
C GLY A 791 -51.91 103.86 80.99
N GLU A 792 -50.64 104.13 80.70
CA GLU A 792 -49.84 105.13 81.43
C GLU A 792 -50.07 106.57 80.94
N ILE A 793 -50.37 106.75 79.65
CA ILE A 793 -50.61 108.06 79.02
C ILE A 793 -51.84 108.78 79.61
N ARG A 794 -52.78 108.08 80.27
CA ARG A 794 -53.91 108.70 80.97
C ARG A 794 -53.57 109.22 82.37
N ALA A 795 -52.52 108.69 83.01
CA ALA A 795 -52.16 109.09 84.38
C ALA A 795 -51.57 110.51 84.44
N MET A 796 -50.64 110.83 83.53
CA MET A 796 -49.92 112.12 83.56
C MET A 796 -50.82 113.36 83.38
N LYS A 797 -51.98 113.24 82.72
CA LYS A 797 -52.92 114.36 82.55
C LYS A 797 -53.73 114.71 83.80
N ALA A 798 -53.81 113.82 84.78
CA ALA A 798 -54.59 114.05 86.00
C ALA A 798 -53.83 114.82 87.08
N GLU A 799 -52.49 114.73 87.11
CA GLU A 799 -51.68 115.30 88.19
C GLU A 799 -51.55 116.84 88.11
N ILE A 800 -51.65 117.42 86.91
CA ILE A 800 -51.55 118.88 86.70
C ILE A 800 -52.67 119.63 87.44
N HIS A 801 -53.90 119.10 87.41
CA HIS A 801 -55.07 119.70 88.07
C HIS A 801 -55.05 119.54 89.62
N ARG A 802 -54.02 118.88 90.17
CA ARG A 802 -53.96 118.49 91.59
C ARG A 802 -53.29 119.52 92.51
N MET A 803 -52.63 120.53 91.94
CA MET A 803 -51.92 121.56 92.72
C MET A 803 -52.78 122.77 93.08
N GLU A 804 -53.63 123.26 92.17
CA GLU A 804 -54.37 124.52 92.33
C GLU A 804 -55.35 124.46 93.53
N VAL A 805 -55.97 123.29 93.77
CA VAL A 805 -56.92 123.08 94.88
C VAL A 805 -56.23 122.89 96.24
N ARG A 806 -54.90 122.71 96.31
CA ARG A 806 -54.19 122.69 97.62
C ARG A 806 -54.20 124.06 98.32
N TYR A 807 -54.40 125.14 97.57
CA TYR A 807 -54.46 126.51 98.09
C TYR A 807 -55.85 126.91 98.61
N SER A 808 -56.80 125.97 98.80
CA SER A 808 -58.18 126.30 99.22
C SER A 808 -58.76 125.46 100.38
N GLN A 809 -58.18 125.37 101.59
CA GLN A 809 -56.91 125.85 102.13
C GLN A 809 -56.77 125.33 103.58
N LEU A 810 -55.66 125.74 104.21
CA LEU A 810 -55.32 125.68 105.63
C LEU A 810 -56.47 126.03 106.61
N MET A 811 -57.48 126.83 106.25
CA MET A 811 -58.57 127.20 107.16
C MET A 811 -59.39 126.01 107.71
N ARG A 812 -59.55 124.92 106.94
CA ARG A 812 -60.17 123.68 107.47
C ARG A 812 -59.19 122.82 108.29
N GLN A 813 -57.90 123.17 108.35
CA GLN A 813 -56.88 122.34 109.00
C GLN A 813 -56.85 122.51 110.53
N GLN A 814 -57.43 123.59 111.09
CA GLN A 814 -57.59 123.74 112.54
C GLN A 814 -58.61 122.72 113.09
N GLU A 815 -59.79 122.63 112.47
CA GLU A 815 -60.80 121.58 112.76
C GLU A 815 -60.22 120.17 112.51
N LYS A 816 -59.43 120.03 111.43
CA LYS A 816 -58.73 118.79 111.10
C LYS A 816 -57.73 118.39 112.18
N MET A 817 -57.09 119.32 112.90
CA MET A 817 -56.07 119.03 113.93
C MET A 817 -56.67 118.25 115.11
N ILE A 818 -57.86 118.65 115.59
CA ILE A 818 -58.58 117.95 116.67
C ILE A 818 -59.03 116.56 116.19
N GLN A 819 -59.57 116.46 114.97
CA GLN A 819 -59.84 115.13 114.37
C GLN A 819 -58.56 114.31 114.13
N ASP A 820 -57.43 114.94 113.83
CA ASP A 820 -56.16 114.27 113.59
C ASP A 820 -55.57 113.72 114.90
N MET A 821 -55.86 114.28 116.07
CA MET A 821 -55.53 113.65 117.36
C MET A 821 -56.33 112.37 117.60
N GLU A 822 -57.66 112.40 117.47
CA GLU A 822 -58.50 111.18 117.60
C GLU A 822 -58.13 110.14 116.53
N LYS A 823 -57.95 110.58 115.29
CA LYS A 823 -57.45 109.74 114.19
C LYS A 823 -55.99 109.32 114.36
N SER A 824 -55.21 109.85 115.31
CA SER A 824 -53.85 109.35 115.58
C SER A 824 -53.87 108.12 116.47
N VAL A 825 -54.80 108.02 117.43
CA VAL A 825 -55.03 106.76 118.17
C VAL A 825 -55.54 105.67 117.20
N VAL A 826 -56.54 106.00 116.38
CA VAL A 826 -57.06 105.08 115.35
C VAL A 826 -56.01 104.75 114.27
N ARG A 827 -55.16 105.70 113.86
CA ARG A 827 -54.02 105.41 112.97
C ARG A 827 -53.00 104.50 113.65
N ARG A 828 -52.79 104.54 114.96
CA ARG A 828 -51.88 103.62 115.65
C ARG A 828 -52.44 102.19 115.65
N GLU A 829 -53.76 102.01 115.85
CA GLU A 829 -54.43 100.72 115.62
C GLU A 829 -54.35 100.26 114.15
N VAL A 830 -54.58 101.15 113.18
CA VAL A 830 -54.55 100.83 111.74
C VAL A 830 -53.12 100.57 111.23
N ILE A 831 -52.09 101.23 111.75
CA ILE A 831 -50.69 100.99 111.39
C ILE A 831 -50.23 99.63 111.94
N ILE A 832 -50.60 99.28 113.18
CA ILE A 832 -50.26 97.98 113.77
C ILE A 832 -50.99 96.85 113.02
N THR A 833 -52.29 96.96 112.80
CA THR A 833 -53.05 95.96 112.04
C THR A 833 -52.64 95.86 110.56
N ARG A 834 -52.16 96.95 109.93
CA ARG A 834 -51.56 96.89 108.58
C ARG A 834 -50.15 96.29 108.59
N GLY A 835 -49.37 96.49 109.66
CA GLY A 835 -48.09 95.82 109.87
C GLY A 835 -48.26 94.30 109.99
N ASP A 836 -49.12 93.86 110.91
CA ASP A 836 -49.49 92.45 111.11
C ASP A 836 -50.04 91.80 109.82
N ALA A 837 -50.74 92.56 108.97
CA ALA A 837 -51.26 92.09 107.69
C ALA A 837 -50.21 92.05 106.56
N GLN A 838 -49.31 93.05 106.45
CA GLN A 838 -48.28 93.09 105.40
C GLN A 838 -47.15 92.09 105.66
N ALA A 839 -46.89 91.69 106.91
CA ALA A 839 -45.90 90.66 107.24
C ALA A 839 -46.32 89.22 106.85
N LYS A 840 -47.61 88.97 106.56
CA LYS A 840 -48.18 87.60 106.49
C LYS A 840 -48.59 87.10 105.10
N MET A 841 -48.33 87.81 103.99
CA MET A 841 -48.66 87.31 102.64
C MET A 841 -47.59 87.58 101.57
N GLY A 842 -47.11 86.51 100.93
CA GLY A 842 -46.37 86.53 99.67
C GLY A 842 -46.97 85.56 98.64
N LYS A 843 -46.85 85.90 97.34
CA LYS A 843 -47.11 85.11 96.11
C LYS A 843 -48.25 84.06 96.09
N VAL A 844 -49.19 84.20 95.14
CA VAL A 844 -49.60 83.16 94.13
C VAL A 844 -50.77 83.66 93.26
N THR A 845 -50.81 83.22 91.99
CA THR A 845 -51.88 83.48 91.00
C THR A 845 -53.02 82.47 91.07
N ASN A 846 -54.28 82.89 90.87
CA ASN A 846 -55.46 82.01 90.90
C ASN A 846 -56.36 82.14 89.64
N THR A 847 -56.91 81.01 89.15
CA THR A 847 -57.37 80.87 87.75
C THR A 847 -58.85 80.49 87.60
N LYS A 848 -59.52 81.07 86.59
CA LYS A 848 -60.85 80.77 85.98
C LYS A 848 -62.10 80.60 86.87
N GLY A 849 -62.09 79.79 87.93
CA GLY A 849 -63.31 79.44 88.70
C GLY A 849 -64.03 80.64 89.35
N THR A 850 -63.28 81.71 89.66
CA THR A 850 -63.80 82.94 90.28
C THR A 850 -64.61 83.84 89.33
N PHE A 851 -64.44 83.71 88.00
CA PHE A 851 -65.10 84.58 87.03
C PHE A 851 -66.60 84.25 86.84
N GLN A 852 -66.98 82.97 86.91
CA GLN A 852 -68.38 82.56 86.74
C GLN A 852 -69.29 83.02 87.91
N LYS A 853 -68.78 83.06 89.15
CA LYS A 853 -69.53 83.63 90.30
C LYS A 853 -69.75 85.14 90.15
N LYS A 854 -68.70 85.91 89.81
CA LYS A 854 -68.79 87.38 89.66
C LYS A 854 -69.78 87.81 88.56
N LEU A 855 -69.93 87.02 87.50
CA LEU A 855 -70.86 87.31 86.40
C LEU A 855 -72.34 87.22 86.84
N ALA A 856 -72.66 86.33 87.79
CA ALA A 856 -74.00 86.24 88.37
C ALA A 856 -74.34 87.45 89.27
N GLU A 857 -73.38 87.92 90.07
CA GLU A 857 -73.58 89.05 90.99
C GLU A 857 -73.81 90.38 90.27
N MET A 858 -73.11 90.61 89.15
CA MET A 858 -73.27 91.82 88.34
C MET A 858 -74.70 91.97 87.78
N LYS A 859 -75.35 90.87 87.35
CA LYS A 859 -76.75 90.89 86.92
C LYS A 859 -77.72 91.26 88.06
N LYS A 860 -77.38 90.96 89.32
CA LYS A 860 -78.21 91.32 90.48
C LYS A 860 -78.12 92.81 90.81
N LYS A 861 -76.92 93.41 90.72
CA LYS A 861 -76.70 94.84 91.03
C LYS A 861 -77.42 95.78 90.06
N ILE A 862 -77.41 95.48 88.76
CA ILE A 862 -78.07 96.30 87.72
C ILE A 862 -79.58 96.46 87.96
N LYS A 863 -80.23 95.47 88.60
CA LYS A 863 -81.67 95.54 88.91
C LYS A 863 -82.00 96.43 90.12
N GLN A 864 -81.06 96.62 91.04
CA GLN A 864 -81.24 97.44 92.24
C GLN A 864 -81.21 98.94 91.89
N THR A 865 -80.16 99.37 91.17
CA THR A 865 -79.90 100.78 90.81
C THR A 865 -81.01 101.42 89.96
N ASN A 866 -81.88 100.61 89.36
CA ASN A 866 -83.01 101.07 88.55
C ASN A 866 -84.32 101.25 89.37
N GLN A 867 -84.32 100.91 90.67
CA GLN A 867 -85.41 101.24 91.60
C GLN A 867 -85.08 102.53 92.36
N ASP A 868 -83.83 102.70 92.78
CA ASP A 868 -83.36 103.84 93.57
C ASP A 868 -83.53 105.18 92.80
N ALA A 869 -83.40 105.17 91.47
CA ALA A 869 -83.59 106.35 90.62
C ALA A 869 -85.02 106.92 90.68
N ASN A 870 -86.04 106.05 90.63
CA ASN A 870 -87.45 106.48 90.59
C ASN A 870 -87.93 107.11 91.91
N ALA A 871 -87.22 106.89 93.02
CA ALA A 871 -87.53 107.50 94.31
C ALA A 871 -87.04 108.96 94.42
N CYS A 872 -85.97 109.31 93.68
CA CYS A 872 -85.42 110.67 93.70
C CYS A 872 -86.34 111.69 93.03
N ASP A 873 -87.07 111.30 91.98
CA ASP A 873 -87.97 112.20 91.25
C ASP A 873 -89.18 112.63 92.09
N THR A 874 -89.66 111.81 93.02
CA THR A 874 -90.80 112.15 93.89
C THR A 874 -90.46 113.21 94.95
N ASP A 875 -89.25 113.21 95.50
CA ASP A 875 -88.84 114.18 96.54
C ASP A 875 -88.67 115.60 95.98
N ILE A 876 -88.25 115.71 94.70
CA ILE A 876 -88.07 117.00 94.01
C ILE A 876 -89.39 117.77 93.88
N GLN A 877 -90.52 117.07 93.78
CA GLN A 877 -91.84 117.70 93.62
C GLN A 877 -92.30 118.38 94.94
N VAL A 878 -92.11 117.71 96.08
CA VAL A 878 -92.53 118.21 97.42
C VAL A 878 -91.75 119.46 97.85
N LEU A 879 -90.49 119.61 97.41
CA LEU A 879 -89.66 120.75 97.79
C LEU A 879 -90.10 122.08 97.13
N ARG A 880 -90.80 122.03 95.98
CA ARG A 880 -91.26 123.25 95.28
C ARG A 880 -92.45 123.93 95.95
N GLU A 881 -93.37 123.15 96.53
CA GLU A 881 -94.56 123.72 97.19
C GLU A 881 -94.18 124.52 98.45
N LYS A 882 -93.18 124.04 99.20
CA LYS A 882 -92.65 124.73 100.40
C LYS A 882 -91.95 126.05 100.10
N GLN A 883 -91.49 126.28 98.87
CA GLN A 883 -90.83 127.54 98.50
C GLN A 883 -91.83 128.71 98.42
N MET A 884 -93.09 128.44 98.06
CA MET A 884 -94.09 129.47 97.83
C MET A 884 -94.65 130.07 99.13
N SER A 885 -94.81 129.28 100.20
CA SER A 885 -95.37 129.80 101.47
C SER A 885 -94.43 130.78 102.18
N VAL A 886 -93.13 130.47 102.20
CA VAL A 886 -92.10 131.29 102.87
C VAL A 886 -91.96 132.68 102.24
N SER A 887 -92.36 132.85 100.97
CA SER A 887 -92.36 134.15 100.29
C SER A 887 -93.40 135.14 100.85
N HIS A 888 -94.47 134.66 101.47
CA HIS A 888 -95.59 135.51 101.91
C HIS A 888 -95.36 136.10 103.32
N ASP A 889 -94.88 135.27 104.25
CA ASP A 889 -94.60 135.65 105.64
C ASP A 889 -93.56 136.78 105.76
N LEU A 890 -92.70 136.96 104.75
CA LEU A 890 -91.62 137.95 104.75
C LEU A 890 -92.14 139.39 104.60
N GLU A 891 -93.17 139.61 103.78
CA GLU A 891 -93.65 140.96 103.42
C GLU A 891 -94.40 141.62 104.61
N GLU A 892 -95.13 140.85 105.42
CA GLU A 892 -95.78 141.36 106.64
C GLU A 892 -94.77 141.86 107.69
N LYS A 893 -93.60 141.22 107.80
CA LYS A 893 -92.60 141.59 108.81
C LYS A 893 -91.81 142.84 108.43
N GLN A 894 -91.70 143.14 107.13
CA GLN A 894 -90.94 144.31 106.68
C GLN A 894 -91.71 145.63 106.90
N THR A 895 -93.03 145.63 106.72
CA THR A 895 -93.88 146.82 106.93
C THR A 895 -94.02 147.21 108.40
N THR A 896 -94.05 146.23 109.30
CA THR A 896 -94.22 146.46 110.75
C THR A 896 -92.96 147.01 111.43
N CYS A 897 -91.75 146.71 110.94
CA CYS A 897 -90.52 147.29 111.48
C CYS A 897 -90.38 148.80 111.21
N GLN A 898 -90.81 149.28 110.04
CA GLN A 898 -90.61 150.68 109.63
C GLN A 898 -91.37 151.70 110.50
N GLN A 899 -92.49 151.30 111.10
CA GLN A 899 -93.33 152.17 111.94
C GLN A 899 -92.78 152.34 113.37
N LEU A 900 -92.04 151.35 113.88
CA LEU A 900 -91.44 151.42 115.22
C LEU A 900 -90.17 152.27 115.25
N GLN A 901 -89.40 152.28 114.15
CA GLN A 901 -88.17 153.06 114.02
C GLN A 901 -88.43 154.57 114.19
N THR A 902 -89.38 155.13 113.41
CA THR A 902 -89.67 156.58 113.40
C THR A 902 -90.18 157.13 114.73
N SER A 903 -90.74 156.27 115.60
CA SER A 903 -91.24 156.68 116.91
C SER A 903 -90.16 156.71 118.00
N ALA A 904 -88.96 156.18 117.74
CA ALA A 904 -87.83 156.24 118.68
C ALA A 904 -87.06 157.56 118.51
N ASP A 905 -86.69 157.89 117.28
CA ASP A 905 -85.83 159.02 116.93
C ASP A 905 -86.42 160.38 117.39
N GLU A 906 -87.76 160.55 117.35
CA GLU A 906 -88.45 161.77 117.80
C GLU A 906 -88.38 162.02 119.33
N LEU A 907 -88.15 160.97 120.14
CA LEU A 907 -88.03 161.09 121.59
C LEU A 907 -86.60 161.47 122.01
N GLU A 908 -85.60 161.08 121.23
CA GLU A 908 -84.19 161.33 121.54
C GLU A 908 -83.85 162.84 121.43
N VAL A 909 -84.35 163.50 120.39
CA VAL A 909 -84.19 164.96 120.16
C VAL A 909 -84.76 165.83 121.29
N GLN A 910 -85.79 165.35 122.00
CA GLN A 910 -86.39 166.10 123.12
C GLN A 910 -85.55 166.03 124.40
N ILE A 911 -84.67 165.04 124.54
CA ILE A 911 -83.82 164.87 125.73
C ILE A 911 -82.62 165.81 125.68
N ASP A 912 -81.98 165.95 124.52
CA ASP A 912 -80.77 166.77 124.37
C ASP A 912 -81.01 168.27 124.57
N THR A 913 -82.13 168.80 124.07
CA THR A 913 -82.46 170.24 124.20
C THR A 913 -82.63 170.67 125.66
N LEU A 914 -83.23 169.82 126.50
CA LEU A 914 -83.33 170.03 127.95
C LEU A 914 -81.98 169.92 128.69
N SER A 915 -80.98 169.28 128.08
CA SER A 915 -79.63 169.19 128.64
C SER A 915 -78.83 170.49 128.46
N GLU A 916 -78.98 171.17 127.32
CA GLU A 916 -78.25 172.42 127.02
C GLU A 916 -78.68 173.57 127.94
N GLU A 917 -79.99 173.75 128.15
CA GLU A 917 -80.50 174.81 129.03
C GLU A 917 -79.97 174.64 130.46
N ARG A 918 -79.83 173.39 130.92
CA ARG A 918 -79.28 173.07 132.24
C ARG A 918 -77.79 173.41 132.38
N GLN A 919 -77.00 173.23 131.31
CA GLN A 919 -75.58 173.61 131.33
C GLN A 919 -75.38 175.12 131.24
N ARG A 920 -76.16 175.82 130.41
CA ARG A 920 -76.04 177.27 130.19
C ARG A 920 -76.31 178.06 131.47
N ASN A 921 -77.34 177.66 132.24
CA ASN A 921 -77.64 178.22 133.57
C ASN A 921 -76.54 177.98 134.63
N LEU A 922 -75.65 176.98 134.45
CA LEU A 922 -74.57 176.70 135.39
C LEU A 922 -73.37 177.64 135.19
N ALA A 923 -73.10 178.04 133.94
CA ALA A 923 -71.98 178.93 133.59
C ALA A 923 -72.15 180.35 134.17
N ASP A 924 -73.37 180.89 134.12
CA ASP A 924 -73.74 182.22 134.64
C ASP A 924 -73.52 182.39 136.16
N ILE A 925 -73.42 181.27 136.90
CA ILE A 925 -73.17 181.24 138.34
C ILE A 925 -71.66 181.23 138.63
N VAL A 926 -70.88 180.42 137.88
CA VAL A 926 -69.44 180.23 138.13
C VAL A 926 -68.63 181.49 137.83
N ALA A 927 -68.98 182.23 136.77
CA ALA A 927 -68.21 183.42 136.34
C ALA A 927 -68.28 184.61 137.32
N LYS A 928 -69.19 184.62 138.30
CA LYS A 928 -69.40 185.74 139.24
C LYS A 928 -68.61 185.65 140.55
N GLN A 929 -67.64 184.73 140.67
CA GLN A 929 -66.91 184.51 141.93
C GLN A 929 -65.38 184.54 141.86
N GLN A 930 -64.76 184.90 140.74
CA GLN A 930 -63.33 185.26 140.68
C GLN A 930 -63.08 186.46 139.76
N SER A 931 -62.61 187.57 140.36
CA SER A 931 -62.42 188.91 139.76
C SER A 931 -63.73 189.63 139.37
#